data_AF-A0A951N778-F1
#
_entry.id   AF-A0A951N778-F1
#
_cell.length_a   1.000
_cell.length_b   1.000
_cell.length_c   1.000
_cell.angle_alpha   90.00
_cell.angle_beta   90.00
_cell.angle_gamma   90.00
#
_symmetry.space_group_name_H-M   'P 1'
#
loop_
_entity.id
_entity.type
_entity.pdbx_description
1 polymer ?
#
loop_
_entity_poly.entity_id
_entity_poly.type
_entity_poly.pdbx_seq_one_letter_code
_entity_poly.pdbx_strand_id
1 'polypeptide(L)'
;LFRSLLKPDGTPIACALIRSWVAGAEEVLTDEGGRFTLSGFAPGNASLSFSNFRFSRKFVPADDFIVLPQRVEALKAGETRDIGDWKAQTGTLVSGLVVDMTTKKPVVAASVWLYDKAASSTSHYTDEQGHYQVRVSDAGARSASFSSENHVPLRLNNVSIPKDAATFEMATVELERGVRVAGTAQVQDGSALSDFALTATGPNRQSKVAQGTGYGHFSFGALQPGNYTLTAGSHYSGQTNRFELVSPTSFTVPPAGEKMAPLKVFLKPITGQEKLPTRLTGRVVDETGCGVAGAVVSLRNGNYTNPILAVAGEDGRYELLDLASDAKLSVEGVERPGYVGAAKPAIEREGEVLRVADFVLKRRGSRFVGRVLDAAGKPVAGALVTPVEVESIEPVESAADGTFVLLDLPAGDFTLLAAQDRLSATQKTDAKAQNVELRLAPPAPIDTQELVQKWIERGGGWWGENDFDAGLGVERMEQLALKGAANSPMDARTSTIFAWFVSAAARNEPDWTRRNAARLLARLAEGADRKAAETDIALLRASGSDAAGKKEAQAWLERERAETGGITEAMVTRYGAMARVARALNLPETGGLLDFAAQIADQLPAATRLSNAMRWGTQIAPLGENAFTGLIENWDAPARLAAWGGAARGFAAGGDIESARRALKTLDALAADPAIKAASANETRYRSYATTPELVIQGARGALVRALSERDPAAALVESAAIADNFAHQNALLWVANGARLRGDKATAIAALRQVFKFNIGNTEPFALAAWYGAQIDPALGEELFAKARARVEKKSSNLHVSYGIGDVAYYLARIDPAQSRVLVEREWSRLTPSFSQKTDQFGDANPNSAATKLVRAMLVIDPARGAEMATQLETAEAGIPDVGRQRGRERTGWITALVANEAAQARGDLEARY
;
A
#
# COMPACT_ATOMS: atom_id res chain seq x y z
N LEU A 1 -29.94 10.57 -8.50
CA LEU A 1 -30.90 9.44 -8.54
C LEU A 1 -31.21 9.05 -7.11
N PHE A 2 -32.48 8.93 -6.68
CA PHE A 2 -32.83 8.58 -5.29
C PHE A 2 -33.88 7.48 -5.25
N ARG A 3 -33.67 6.35 -4.57
CA ARG A 3 -34.64 5.23 -4.51
C ARG A 3 -34.33 4.18 -3.44
N SER A 4 -35.26 3.24 -3.24
CA SER A 4 -35.09 2.07 -2.37
C SER A 4 -34.63 0.84 -3.16
N LEU A 5 -33.62 0.13 -2.65
CA LEU A 5 -33.27 -1.22 -3.05
C LEU A 5 -34.04 -2.20 -2.15
N LEU A 6 -34.86 -3.04 -2.77
CA LEU A 6 -35.77 -3.94 -2.06
C LEU A 6 -35.49 -5.39 -2.43
N LYS A 7 -35.71 -6.31 -1.50
CA LYS A 7 -35.76 -7.75 -1.73
C LYS A 7 -36.99 -8.12 -2.58
N PRO A 8 -37.07 -9.37 -3.08
CA PRO A 8 -38.23 -9.81 -3.86
C PRO A 8 -39.56 -9.70 -3.11
N ASP A 9 -39.56 -9.89 -1.79
CA ASP A 9 -40.73 -9.74 -0.91
C ASP A 9 -41.08 -8.27 -0.57
N GLY A 10 -40.32 -7.32 -1.11
CA GLY A 10 -40.49 -5.89 -0.86
C GLY A 10 -39.81 -5.38 0.41
N THR A 11 -39.15 -6.24 1.19
CA THR A 11 -38.39 -5.80 2.36
C THR A 11 -37.15 -5.01 1.93
N PRO A 12 -36.77 -3.92 2.64
CA PRO A 12 -35.60 -3.17 2.24
C PRO A 12 -34.27 -3.92 2.42
N ILE A 13 -33.31 -3.64 1.52
CA ILE A 13 -31.94 -4.16 1.61
C ILE A 13 -31.06 -3.05 2.17
N ALA A 14 -30.74 -3.12 3.46
CA ALA A 14 -29.87 -2.16 4.12
C ALA A 14 -28.38 -2.43 3.88
N CYS A 15 -27.55 -1.37 3.95
CA CYS A 15 -26.10 -1.41 3.81
C CYS A 15 -25.59 -2.06 2.50
N ALA A 16 -26.37 -1.99 1.43
CA ALA A 16 -26.00 -2.44 0.11
C ALA A 16 -25.22 -1.37 -0.65
N LEU A 17 -24.06 -1.75 -1.20
CA LEU A 17 -23.22 -0.83 -1.97
C LEU A 17 -23.72 -0.73 -3.42
N ILE A 18 -24.18 0.46 -3.79
CA ILE A 18 -24.60 0.81 -5.14
C ILE A 18 -23.46 1.56 -5.85
N ARG A 19 -23.16 1.12 -7.07
CA ARG A 19 -22.09 1.65 -7.92
C ARG A 19 -22.62 2.05 -9.28
N SER A 20 -21.98 3.03 -9.90
CA SER A 20 -22.19 3.41 -11.30
C SER A 20 -20.96 3.08 -12.13
N TRP A 21 -21.17 2.58 -13.35
CA TRP A 21 -20.07 2.35 -14.32
C TRP A 21 -19.71 3.59 -15.14
N VAL A 22 -20.28 4.75 -14.81
CA VAL A 22 -19.94 6.04 -15.42
C VAL A 22 -18.94 6.77 -14.53
N ALA A 23 -17.86 7.27 -15.13
CA ALA A 23 -16.86 8.07 -14.43
C ALA A 23 -17.51 9.24 -13.66
N GLY A 24 -17.13 9.40 -12.39
CA GLY A 24 -17.50 10.53 -11.56
C GLY A 24 -18.71 10.38 -10.63
N ALA A 25 -19.48 9.29 -10.73
CA ALA A 25 -20.59 9.00 -9.82
C ALA A 25 -20.11 8.36 -8.51
N GLU A 26 -20.68 8.80 -7.39
CA GLU A 26 -20.31 8.34 -6.05
C GLU A 26 -20.72 6.86 -5.82
N GLU A 27 -20.00 6.12 -4.98
CA GLU A 27 -20.51 4.86 -4.43
C GLU A 27 -21.31 5.16 -3.14
N VAL A 28 -22.45 4.50 -2.93
CA VAL A 28 -23.31 4.77 -1.77
C VAL A 28 -23.85 3.48 -1.18
N LEU A 29 -23.93 3.44 0.14
CA LEU A 29 -24.62 2.40 0.87
C LEU A 29 -26.10 2.75 1.03
N THR A 30 -26.97 1.76 0.89
CA THR A 30 -28.38 1.93 1.26
C THR A 30 -28.55 2.09 2.76
N ASP A 31 -29.51 2.91 3.18
CA ASP A 31 -29.91 3.06 4.58
C ASP A 31 -30.73 1.87 5.11
N GLU A 32 -31.19 1.91 6.35
CA GLU A 32 -32.03 0.86 6.96
C GLU A 32 -33.34 0.62 6.20
N GLY A 33 -33.87 1.66 5.54
CA GLY A 33 -35.02 1.60 4.65
C GLY A 33 -34.69 1.21 3.22
N GLY A 34 -33.45 0.75 2.95
CA GLY A 34 -32.96 0.37 1.64
C GLY A 34 -32.73 1.55 0.70
N ARG A 35 -32.89 2.79 1.17
CA ARG A 35 -32.83 3.99 0.32
C ARG A 35 -31.40 4.39 0.04
N PHE A 36 -31.15 4.84 -1.17
CA PHE A 36 -29.89 5.39 -1.61
C PHE A 36 -30.11 6.60 -2.50
N THR A 37 -29.14 7.53 -2.47
CA THR A 37 -29.06 8.64 -3.41
C THR A 37 -27.69 8.65 -4.05
N LEU A 38 -27.65 8.45 -5.36
CA LEU A 38 -26.43 8.58 -6.16
C LEU A 38 -26.40 9.96 -6.83
N SER A 39 -25.27 10.63 -6.74
CA SER A 39 -25.01 11.93 -7.36
C SER A 39 -23.76 11.88 -8.26
N GLY A 40 -23.46 12.97 -8.98
CA GLY A 40 -22.21 13.11 -9.74
C GLY A 40 -22.17 12.47 -11.14
N PHE A 41 -23.31 12.08 -11.72
CA PHE A 41 -23.36 11.53 -13.08
C PHE A 41 -23.08 12.62 -14.13
N ALA A 42 -22.27 12.30 -15.14
CA ALA A 42 -22.23 13.07 -16.38
C ALA A 42 -23.55 12.93 -17.15
N PRO A 43 -23.96 13.95 -17.95
CA PRO A 43 -25.11 13.82 -18.84
C PRO A 43 -24.96 12.62 -19.78
N GLY A 44 -26.04 11.85 -19.99
CA GLY A 44 -26.03 10.66 -20.82
C GLY A 44 -26.59 9.42 -20.14
N ASN A 45 -26.06 8.25 -20.48
CA ASN A 45 -26.53 6.97 -19.97
C ASN A 45 -25.71 6.53 -18.77
N ALA A 46 -26.38 6.10 -17.71
CA ALA A 46 -25.77 5.48 -16.55
C ALA A 46 -26.18 4.02 -16.41
N SER A 47 -25.25 3.17 -15.97
CA SER A 47 -25.54 1.80 -15.56
C SER A 47 -25.21 1.67 -14.10
N LEU A 48 -26.24 1.43 -13.29
CA LEU A 48 -26.11 1.15 -11.87
C LEU A 48 -25.91 -0.34 -11.67
N SER A 49 -25.05 -0.70 -10.73
CA SER A 49 -24.84 -2.07 -10.30
C SER A 49 -24.77 -2.14 -8.79
N PHE A 50 -25.19 -3.28 -8.27
CA PHE A 50 -25.05 -3.64 -6.87
C PHE A 50 -23.80 -4.50 -6.72
N SER A 51 -22.98 -4.23 -5.70
CA SER A 51 -21.88 -5.12 -5.35
C SER A 51 -21.97 -5.52 -3.88
N ASN A 52 -21.96 -6.83 -3.63
CA ASN A 52 -21.86 -7.36 -2.28
C ASN A 52 -20.37 -7.50 -1.93
N PHE A 53 -19.69 -6.36 -1.68
CA PHE A 53 -18.24 -6.33 -1.51
C PHE A 53 -17.83 -6.98 -0.17
N ARG A 54 -16.96 -7.99 -0.22
CA ARG A 54 -16.72 -8.98 0.86
C ARG A 54 -15.99 -8.51 2.14
N PHE A 55 -15.91 -7.21 2.44
CA PHE A 55 -15.01 -6.71 3.49
C PHE A 55 -15.64 -6.45 4.87
N SER A 56 -16.92 -6.77 5.10
CA SER A 56 -17.54 -6.63 6.43
C SER A 56 -18.30 -7.89 6.84
N ARG A 57 -17.97 -8.44 8.01
CA ARG A 57 -18.41 -9.75 8.55
C ARG A 57 -19.92 -9.88 8.85
N LYS A 58 -20.77 -8.90 8.53
CA LYS A 58 -22.23 -8.98 8.67
C LYS A 58 -22.83 -8.85 7.26
N PHE A 59 -23.05 -9.98 6.60
CA PHE A 59 -23.53 -10.03 5.22
C PHE A 59 -25.05 -10.14 5.15
N VAL A 60 -25.66 -9.43 4.19
CA VAL A 60 -26.87 -9.91 3.54
C VAL A 60 -26.44 -11.11 2.70
N PRO A 61 -26.94 -12.33 2.97
CA PRO A 61 -26.60 -13.50 2.16
C PRO A 61 -26.89 -13.17 0.70
N ALA A 62 -25.84 -13.16 -0.14
CA ALA A 62 -26.00 -12.96 -1.57
C ALA A 62 -26.82 -14.10 -2.22
N ASP A 63 -27.09 -15.15 -1.46
CA ASP A 63 -27.66 -16.40 -1.90
C ASP A 63 -29.19 -16.37 -1.97
N ASP A 64 -29.84 -15.33 -1.46
CA ASP A 64 -31.30 -15.25 -1.38
C ASP A 64 -31.95 -14.55 -2.58
N PHE A 65 -31.25 -13.62 -3.25
CA PHE A 65 -31.81 -12.82 -4.35
C PHE A 65 -30.71 -12.20 -5.24
N ILE A 66 -31.12 -11.70 -6.41
CA ILE A 66 -30.25 -11.05 -7.39
C ILE A 66 -30.74 -9.64 -7.68
N VAL A 67 -29.82 -8.70 -7.71
CA VAL A 67 -30.08 -7.33 -8.13
C VAL A 67 -29.54 -7.15 -9.54
N LEU A 68 -30.44 -7.10 -10.53
CA LEU A 68 -30.05 -6.85 -11.92
C LEU A 68 -29.55 -5.42 -12.10
N PRO A 69 -28.47 -5.18 -12.87
CA PRO A 69 -28.02 -3.83 -13.18
C PRO A 69 -29.16 -2.96 -13.76
N GLN A 70 -29.31 -1.74 -13.24
CA GLN A 70 -30.34 -0.82 -13.69
C GLN A 70 -29.74 0.22 -14.64
N ARG A 71 -30.27 0.31 -15.87
CA ARG A 71 -29.90 1.37 -16.82
C ARG A 71 -30.78 2.59 -16.64
N VAL A 72 -30.15 3.76 -16.68
CA VAL A 72 -30.82 5.06 -16.63
C VAL A 72 -30.34 5.86 -17.83
N GLU A 73 -31.23 6.07 -18.80
CA GLU A 73 -30.85 6.63 -20.11
C GLU A 73 -31.13 8.13 -20.18
N ALA A 74 -30.34 8.88 -20.95
CA ALA A 74 -30.60 10.30 -21.22
C ALA A 74 -30.76 11.18 -19.96
N LEU A 75 -29.87 11.02 -18.97
CA LEU A 75 -29.75 11.95 -17.84
C LEU A 75 -29.27 13.31 -18.33
N LYS A 76 -29.91 14.39 -17.86
CA LYS A 76 -29.52 15.77 -18.16
C LYS A 76 -28.71 16.37 -17.02
N ALA A 77 -27.87 17.35 -17.35
CA ALA A 77 -27.14 18.11 -16.33
C ALA A 77 -28.11 18.77 -15.34
N GLY A 78 -27.84 18.65 -14.04
CA GLY A 78 -28.68 19.19 -12.96
C GLY A 78 -29.99 18.41 -12.71
N GLU A 79 -30.27 17.34 -13.46
CA GLU A 79 -31.49 16.57 -13.30
C GLU A 79 -31.45 15.71 -12.04
N THR A 80 -32.50 15.80 -11.23
CA THR A 80 -32.81 14.79 -10.22
C THR A 80 -33.84 13.84 -10.79
N ARG A 81 -33.41 12.64 -11.17
CA ARG A 81 -34.31 11.59 -11.66
C ARG A 81 -34.61 10.57 -10.59
N ASP A 82 -35.87 10.23 -10.56
CA ASP A 82 -36.40 9.19 -9.73
C ASP A 82 -36.52 7.87 -10.52
N ILE A 83 -35.83 6.81 -10.10
CA ILE A 83 -35.60 5.61 -10.94
C ILE A 83 -36.54 4.43 -10.65
N GLY A 84 -37.54 4.60 -9.78
CA GLY A 84 -38.41 3.50 -9.34
C GLY A 84 -37.74 2.56 -8.32
N ASP A 85 -38.52 1.91 -7.45
CA ASP A 85 -37.96 0.91 -6.53
C ASP A 85 -37.15 -0.13 -7.31
N TRP A 86 -35.89 -0.31 -6.92
CA TRP A 86 -35.03 -1.32 -7.51
C TRP A 86 -35.26 -2.63 -6.78
N LYS A 87 -36.19 -3.43 -7.31
CA LYS A 87 -36.53 -4.72 -6.71
C LYS A 87 -35.55 -5.79 -7.17
N ALA A 88 -34.93 -6.45 -6.21
CA ALA A 88 -34.23 -7.69 -6.44
C ALA A 88 -35.21 -8.77 -6.93
N GLN A 89 -34.68 -9.73 -7.67
CA GLN A 89 -35.40 -10.90 -8.13
C GLN A 89 -34.99 -12.10 -7.29
N THR A 90 -35.92 -13.00 -7.02
CA THR A 90 -35.57 -14.29 -6.41
C THR A 90 -34.61 -15.05 -7.31
N GLY A 91 -34.74 -14.94 -8.64
CA GLY A 91 -33.87 -15.66 -9.57
C GLY A 91 -33.99 -17.18 -9.46
N THR A 92 -33.34 -17.89 -10.37
CA THR A 92 -33.23 -19.36 -10.34
C THR A 92 -32.00 -19.77 -9.54
N LEU A 93 -32.17 -20.63 -8.54
CA LEU A 93 -31.03 -21.25 -7.84
C LEU A 93 -30.47 -22.38 -8.71
N VAL A 94 -29.32 -22.13 -9.33
CA VAL A 94 -28.60 -23.12 -10.11
C VAL A 94 -27.70 -23.90 -9.19
N SER A 95 -27.89 -25.21 -9.15
CA SER A 95 -27.02 -26.12 -8.41
C SER A 95 -26.36 -27.10 -9.35
N GLY A 96 -25.28 -27.72 -8.90
CA GLY A 96 -24.65 -28.80 -9.66
C GLY A 96 -23.46 -29.36 -8.90
N LEU A 97 -22.80 -30.32 -9.54
CA LEU A 97 -21.63 -31.00 -9.02
C LEU A 97 -20.47 -30.82 -10.01
N VAL A 98 -19.30 -30.44 -9.51
CA VAL A 98 -18.06 -30.43 -10.29
C VAL A 98 -17.16 -31.57 -9.83
N VAL A 99 -16.84 -32.47 -10.75
CA VAL A 99 -15.94 -33.60 -10.50
C VAL A 99 -14.74 -33.57 -11.43
N ASP A 100 -13.66 -34.19 -10.98
CA ASP A 100 -12.50 -34.46 -11.80
C ASP A 100 -12.86 -35.54 -12.84
N MET A 101 -12.65 -35.25 -14.11
CA MET A 101 -13.10 -36.09 -15.23
C MET A 101 -12.55 -37.52 -15.17
N THR A 102 -11.32 -37.70 -14.67
CA THR A 102 -10.64 -39.00 -14.60
C THR A 102 -10.99 -39.75 -13.32
N THR A 103 -10.85 -39.10 -12.18
CA THR A 103 -11.01 -39.76 -10.87
C THR A 103 -12.46 -39.81 -10.40
N LYS A 104 -13.35 -39.03 -11.03
CA LYS A 104 -14.75 -38.79 -10.64
C LYS A 104 -14.90 -38.26 -9.20
N LYS A 105 -13.80 -37.82 -8.58
CA LYS A 105 -13.81 -37.21 -7.24
C LYS A 105 -14.26 -35.76 -7.34
N PRO A 106 -14.93 -35.24 -6.31
CA PRO A 106 -15.23 -33.81 -6.19
C PRO A 106 -14.03 -32.88 -6.43
N VAL A 107 -14.24 -31.79 -7.15
CA VAL A 107 -13.26 -30.70 -7.26
C VAL A 107 -13.64 -29.61 -6.27
N VAL A 108 -12.85 -29.48 -5.21
CA VAL A 108 -13.05 -28.48 -4.15
C VAL A 108 -12.58 -27.10 -4.64
N ALA A 109 -13.31 -26.05 -4.24
CA ALA A 109 -12.98 -24.65 -4.54
C ALA A 109 -12.81 -24.33 -6.03
N ALA A 110 -13.47 -25.09 -6.92
CA ALA A 110 -13.61 -24.73 -8.32
C ALA A 110 -14.45 -23.46 -8.42
N SER A 111 -13.93 -22.45 -9.11
CA SER A 111 -14.63 -21.22 -9.39
C SER A 111 -15.64 -21.45 -10.52
N VAL A 112 -16.90 -21.22 -10.20
CA VAL A 112 -18.05 -21.34 -11.10
C VAL A 112 -18.54 -19.94 -11.43
N TRP A 113 -18.57 -19.58 -12.70
CA TRP A 113 -19.07 -18.31 -13.22
C TRP A 113 -20.26 -18.57 -14.14
N LEU A 114 -21.42 -18.01 -13.82
CA LEU A 114 -22.57 -18.02 -14.73
C LEU A 114 -22.75 -16.62 -15.32
N TYR A 115 -22.75 -16.53 -16.64
CA TYR A 115 -22.89 -15.28 -17.40
C TYR A 115 -24.29 -15.19 -17.98
N ASP A 116 -25.04 -14.15 -17.62
CA ASP A 116 -26.40 -13.94 -18.10
C ASP A 116 -26.49 -13.06 -19.36
N LYS A 117 -27.71 -12.90 -19.90
CA LYS A 117 -27.99 -12.03 -21.05
C LYS A 117 -27.77 -10.55 -20.76
N ALA A 118 -27.94 -10.14 -19.51
CA ALA A 118 -27.77 -8.76 -19.06
C ALA A 118 -26.29 -8.39 -18.86
N ALA A 119 -25.37 -9.27 -19.24
CA ALA A 119 -23.93 -9.14 -19.01
C ALA A 119 -23.56 -9.07 -17.52
N SER A 120 -24.46 -9.54 -16.64
CA SER A 120 -24.14 -9.80 -15.25
C SER A 120 -23.47 -11.18 -15.15
N SER A 121 -22.49 -11.28 -14.25
CA SER A 121 -21.85 -12.55 -13.94
C SER A 121 -21.98 -12.80 -12.45
N THR A 122 -22.53 -13.96 -12.08
CA THR A 122 -22.49 -14.45 -10.71
C THR A 122 -21.40 -15.49 -10.58
N SER A 123 -20.71 -15.49 -9.44
CA SER A 123 -19.65 -16.47 -9.18
C SER A 123 -19.79 -17.12 -7.83
N HIS A 124 -19.47 -18.41 -7.76
CA HIS A 124 -19.41 -19.20 -6.53
C HIS A 124 -18.19 -20.13 -6.58
N TYR A 125 -17.86 -20.71 -5.44
CA TYR A 125 -16.86 -21.78 -5.33
C TYR A 125 -17.53 -23.09 -4.95
N THR A 126 -17.05 -24.21 -5.48
CA THR A 126 -17.54 -25.50 -5.01
C THR A 126 -17.09 -25.79 -3.58
N ASP A 127 -17.93 -26.51 -2.82
CA ASP A 127 -17.63 -26.99 -1.48
C ASP A 127 -16.69 -28.23 -1.48
N GLU A 128 -16.50 -28.85 -0.32
CA GLU A 128 -15.67 -30.04 -0.15
C GLU A 128 -16.20 -31.27 -0.90
N GLN A 129 -17.50 -31.30 -1.19
CA GLN A 129 -18.17 -32.34 -1.95
C GLN A 129 -18.30 -31.95 -3.44
N GLY A 130 -17.72 -30.81 -3.85
CA GLY A 130 -17.71 -30.36 -5.24
C GLY A 130 -19.04 -29.74 -5.67
N HIS A 131 -19.99 -29.59 -4.76
CA HIS A 131 -21.28 -28.96 -5.05
C HIS A 131 -21.11 -27.46 -5.09
N TYR A 132 -21.88 -26.82 -5.97
CA TYR A 132 -22.04 -25.38 -5.97
C TYR A 132 -23.51 -25.04 -6.03
N GLN A 133 -23.84 -23.87 -5.49
CA GLN A 133 -25.14 -23.26 -5.62
C GLN A 133 -24.91 -21.80 -5.98
N VAL A 134 -25.53 -21.34 -7.05
CA VAL A 134 -25.41 -19.95 -7.49
C VAL A 134 -26.74 -19.51 -8.06
N ARG A 135 -27.18 -18.31 -7.68
CA ARG A 135 -28.42 -17.75 -8.19
C ARG A 135 -28.14 -17.04 -9.52
N VAL A 136 -29.00 -17.23 -10.51
CA VAL A 136 -29.00 -16.45 -11.77
C VAL A 136 -30.34 -15.78 -12.03
N SER A 137 -30.32 -14.70 -12.82
CA SER A 137 -31.55 -13.98 -13.15
C SER A 137 -32.48 -14.82 -14.02
N ASP A 138 -33.76 -14.47 -14.03
CA ASP A 138 -34.80 -15.17 -14.81
C ASP A 138 -34.58 -15.05 -16.33
N ALA A 139 -33.64 -14.19 -16.77
CA ALA A 139 -33.22 -14.09 -18.17
C ALA A 139 -32.40 -15.32 -18.65
N GLY A 140 -31.98 -16.18 -17.71
CA GLY A 140 -31.18 -17.38 -17.92
C GLY A 140 -29.70 -17.06 -18.19
N ALA A 141 -28.79 -17.87 -17.63
CA ALA A 141 -27.39 -17.84 -18.00
C ALA A 141 -27.25 -18.25 -19.48
N ARG A 142 -26.42 -17.54 -20.27
CA ARG A 142 -26.07 -17.94 -21.65
C ARG A 142 -24.84 -18.82 -21.70
N SER A 143 -23.94 -18.64 -20.74
CA SER A 143 -22.73 -19.45 -20.65
C SER A 143 -22.32 -19.65 -19.21
N ALA A 144 -21.63 -20.75 -18.96
CA ALA A 144 -21.02 -21.05 -17.69
C ALA A 144 -19.52 -21.26 -17.88
N SER A 145 -18.70 -20.82 -16.93
CA SER A 145 -17.27 -21.13 -16.90
C SER A 145 -16.91 -21.75 -15.56
N PHE A 146 -16.16 -22.84 -15.63
CA PHE A 146 -15.68 -23.60 -14.48
C PHE A 146 -14.17 -23.58 -14.55
N SER A 147 -13.51 -23.18 -13.47
CA SER A 147 -12.06 -23.18 -13.41
C SER A 147 -11.57 -23.58 -12.03
N SER A 148 -10.59 -24.46 -11.99
CA SER A 148 -9.82 -24.77 -10.79
C SER A 148 -8.34 -24.64 -11.13
N GLU A 149 -7.49 -24.50 -10.13
CA GLU A 149 -6.07 -24.29 -10.31
C GLU A 149 -5.38 -25.40 -11.10
N ASN A 150 -5.79 -26.65 -10.84
CA ASN A 150 -5.19 -27.85 -11.43
C ASN A 150 -6.02 -28.43 -12.57
N HIS A 151 -7.08 -27.72 -12.98
CA HIS A 151 -8.00 -28.19 -14.02
C HIS A 151 -8.08 -27.21 -15.16
N VAL A 152 -8.24 -27.76 -16.34
CA VAL A 152 -8.43 -26.98 -17.54
C VAL A 152 -9.75 -26.21 -17.39
N PRO A 153 -9.76 -24.88 -17.59
CA PRO A 153 -11.00 -24.12 -17.56
C PRO A 153 -11.97 -24.63 -18.63
N LEU A 154 -13.17 -25.01 -18.22
CA LEU A 154 -14.26 -25.41 -19.11
C LEU A 154 -15.21 -24.24 -19.29
N ARG A 155 -15.61 -23.97 -20.54
CA ARG A 155 -16.67 -23.01 -20.85
C ARG A 155 -17.80 -23.71 -21.57
N LEU A 156 -18.96 -23.75 -20.93
CA LEU A 156 -20.21 -24.21 -21.54
C LEU A 156 -20.89 -23.01 -22.20
N ASN A 157 -21.01 -23.05 -23.52
CA ASN A 157 -21.81 -22.07 -24.26
C ASN A 157 -23.24 -22.58 -24.39
N ASN A 158 -24.21 -21.68 -24.48
CA ASN A 158 -25.63 -21.99 -24.65
C ASN A 158 -26.22 -22.81 -23.50
N VAL A 159 -25.82 -22.52 -22.26
CA VAL A 159 -26.54 -23.04 -21.09
C VAL A 159 -27.98 -22.54 -21.18
N SER A 160 -28.96 -23.44 -21.07
CA SER A 160 -30.37 -23.08 -21.11
C SER A 160 -31.00 -23.37 -19.77
N ILE A 161 -31.19 -22.31 -18.99
CA ILE A 161 -31.85 -22.39 -17.69
C ILE A 161 -33.32 -22.05 -17.94
N PRO A 162 -34.27 -22.94 -17.58
CA PRO A 162 -35.68 -22.68 -17.79
C PRO A 162 -36.08 -21.38 -17.11
N LYS A 163 -36.79 -20.54 -17.85
CA LYS A 163 -37.39 -19.32 -17.30
C LYS A 163 -38.35 -19.72 -16.18
N ASP A 164 -38.36 -18.94 -15.10
CA ASP A 164 -39.29 -19.11 -13.96
C ASP A 164 -39.08 -20.38 -13.11
N ALA A 165 -37.98 -21.13 -13.32
CA ALA A 165 -37.63 -22.24 -12.43
C ALA A 165 -37.11 -21.71 -11.09
N ALA A 166 -37.68 -22.16 -9.97
CA ALA A 166 -37.17 -21.82 -8.64
C ALA A 166 -35.77 -22.40 -8.39
N THR A 167 -35.53 -23.62 -8.89
CA THR A 167 -34.26 -24.31 -8.85
C THR A 167 -33.97 -24.94 -10.21
N PHE A 168 -32.69 -25.01 -10.56
CA PHE A 168 -32.23 -25.71 -11.75
C PHE A 168 -31.00 -26.53 -11.39
N GLU A 169 -31.12 -27.86 -11.43
CA GLU A 169 -29.99 -28.74 -11.26
C GLU A 169 -29.29 -28.91 -12.61
N MET A 170 -28.09 -28.35 -12.70
CA MET A 170 -27.24 -28.49 -13.85
C MET A 170 -26.57 -29.87 -13.81
N ALA A 171 -26.41 -30.49 -14.97
CA ALA A 171 -25.71 -31.77 -15.07
C ALA A 171 -24.30 -31.70 -14.46
N THR A 172 -23.82 -32.82 -13.93
CA THR A 172 -22.46 -32.96 -13.39
C THR A 172 -21.43 -32.46 -14.40
N VAL A 173 -20.63 -31.49 -13.97
CA VAL A 173 -19.56 -30.90 -14.77
C VAL A 173 -18.28 -31.65 -14.51
N GLU A 174 -17.72 -32.23 -15.55
CA GLU A 174 -16.45 -32.94 -15.47
C GLU A 174 -15.31 -32.01 -15.92
N LEU A 175 -14.40 -31.69 -15.01
CA LEU A 175 -13.22 -30.91 -15.30
C LEU A 175 -12.03 -31.83 -15.61
N GLU A 176 -11.42 -31.62 -16.77
CA GLU A 176 -10.19 -32.29 -17.14
C GLU A 176 -9.03 -31.77 -16.29
N ARG A 177 -8.25 -32.67 -15.68
CA ARG A 177 -7.04 -32.27 -14.95
C ARG A 177 -6.00 -31.79 -15.94
N GLY A 178 -5.55 -30.54 -15.79
CA GLY A 178 -4.52 -29.98 -16.63
C GLY A 178 -3.13 -30.35 -16.14
N VAL A 179 -2.14 -30.23 -17.02
CA VAL A 179 -0.73 -30.43 -16.69
C VAL A 179 -0.13 -29.10 -16.26
N ARG A 180 0.56 -29.10 -15.11
CA ARG A 180 1.38 -27.96 -14.70
C ARG A 180 2.71 -28.02 -15.44
N VAL A 181 3.05 -26.94 -16.12
CA VAL A 181 4.32 -26.84 -16.86
C VAL A 181 5.15 -25.75 -16.20
N ALA A 182 6.26 -26.15 -15.60
CA ALA A 182 7.20 -25.23 -14.96
C ALA A 182 8.54 -25.25 -15.68
N GLY A 183 9.32 -24.19 -15.51
CA GLY A 183 10.58 -24.07 -16.19
C GLY A 183 11.47 -22.95 -15.66
N THR A 184 12.61 -22.80 -16.32
CA THR A 184 13.56 -21.71 -16.13
C THR A 184 13.76 -21.00 -17.45
N ALA A 185 13.69 -19.67 -17.44
CA ALA A 185 14.10 -18.82 -18.53
C ALA A 185 15.52 -18.30 -18.28
N GLN A 186 16.33 -18.22 -19.33
CA GLN A 186 17.68 -17.69 -19.32
C GLN A 186 17.86 -16.74 -20.51
N VAL A 187 18.63 -15.67 -20.32
CA VAL A 187 19.03 -14.84 -21.47
C VAL A 187 20.19 -15.55 -22.17
N GLN A 188 20.14 -15.62 -23.51
CA GLN A 188 21.13 -16.34 -24.32
C GLN A 188 22.57 -15.84 -24.12
N ASP A 189 22.74 -14.56 -23.76
CA ASP A 189 24.03 -13.92 -23.47
C ASP A 189 24.51 -14.11 -22.01
N GLY A 190 23.73 -14.82 -21.18
CA GLY A 190 24.02 -15.04 -19.76
C GLY A 190 23.68 -13.88 -18.84
N SER A 191 23.06 -12.80 -19.34
CA SER A 191 22.63 -11.67 -18.52
C SER A 191 21.49 -12.05 -17.55
N ALA A 192 21.38 -11.26 -16.47
CA ALA A 192 20.36 -11.46 -15.46
C ALA A 192 18.96 -11.16 -16.01
N LEU A 193 18.00 -12.03 -15.67
CA LEU A 193 16.65 -12.02 -16.22
C LEU A 193 15.67 -11.50 -15.16
N SER A 194 15.10 -10.31 -15.36
CA SER A 194 14.10 -9.71 -14.49
C SER A 194 12.86 -9.30 -15.29
N ASP A 195 11.67 -9.51 -14.71
CA ASP A 195 10.38 -9.03 -15.23
C ASP A 195 10.03 -9.49 -16.66
N PHE A 196 9.98 -10.81 -16.87
CA PHE A 196 9.48 -11.40 -18.11
C PHE A 196 8.12 -12.06 -17.88
N ALA A 197 7.30 -12.17 -18.93
CA ALA A 197 6.19 -13.10 -18.94
C ALA A 197 6.24 -13.96 -20.21
N LEU A 198 5.72 -15.17 -20.08
CA LEU A 198 5.58 -16.12 -21.18
C LEU A 198 4.10 -16.38 -21.40
N THR A 199 3.70 -16.49 -22.66
CA THR A 199 2.34 -16.86 -23.06
C THR A 199 2.40 -18.17 -23.83
N ALA A 200 1.76 -19.21 -23.29
CA ALA A 200 1.59 -20.48 -23.97
C ALA A 200 0.20 -20.50 -24.63
N THR A 201 0.15 -20.64 -25.96
CA THR A 201 -1.09 -20.72 -26.74
C THR A 201 -1.21 -22.10 -27.37
N GLY A 202 -2.21 -22.87 -26.96
CA GLY A 202 -2.37 -24.26 -27.33
C GLY A 202 -3.61 -24.55 -28.18
N PRO A 203 -4.06 -25.82 -28.18
CA PRO A 203 -5.29 -26.23 -28.85
C PRO A 203 -6.48 -25.38 -28.41
N ASN A 204 -7.47 -25.23 -29.29
CA ASN A 204 -8.70 -24.45 -29.05
C ASN A 204 -8.46 -22.96 -28.72
N ARG A 205 -7.29 -22.40 -29.11
CA ARG A 205 -6.86 -21.03 -28.79
C ARG A 205 -6.79 -20.77 -27.28
N GLN A 206 -6.61 -21.81 -26.47
CA GLN A 206 -6.38 -21.64 -25.03
C GLN A 206 -5.03 -20.95 -24.84
N SER A 207 -5.05 -19.81 -24.15
CA SER A 207 -3.83 -19.08 -23.80
C SER A 207 -3.66 -19.04 -22.29
N LYS A 208 -2.44 -19.28 -21.81
CA LYS A 208 -2.06 -19.10 -20.42
C LYS A 208 -0.82 -18.24 -20.34
N VAL A 209 -0.78 -17.37 -19.34
CA VAL A 209 0.36 -16.51 -19.06
C VAL A 209 1.05 -16.99 -17.79
N ALA A 210 2.37 -17.10 -17.83
CA ALA A 210 3.21 -17.33 -16.67
C ALA A 210 4.09 -16.09 -16.45
N GLN A 211 4.03 -15.52 -15.25
CA GLN A 211 4.99 -14.49 -14.85
C GLN A 211 6.28 -15.15 -14.38
N GLY A 212 7.38 -14.59 -14.87
CA GLY A 212 8.71 -14.93 -14.47
C GLY A 212 9.10 -14.32 -13.13
N THR A 213 9.84 -15.06 -12.32
CA THR A 213 10.53 -14.51 -11.15
C THR A 213 11.87 -13.88 -11.57
N GLY A 214 12.45 -13.03 -10.70
CA GLY A 214 13.79 -12.46 -10.92
C GLY A 214 14.95 -13.49 -10.95
N TYR A 215 14.65 -14.78 -10.78
CA TYR A 215 15.58 -15.90 -10.90
C TYR A 215 15.30 -16.75 -12.16
N GLY A 216 14.43 -16.28 -13.05
CA GLY A 216 14.09 -16.99 -14.28
C GLY A 216 13.05 -18.10 -14.13
N HIS A 217 12.56 -18.41 -12.93
CA HIS A 217 11.53 -19.44 -12.78
C HIS A 217 10.17 -18.95 -13.26
N PHE A 218 9.41 -19.83 -13.93
CA PHE A 218 8.02 -19.59 -14.34
C PHE A 218 7.20 -20.87 -14.23
N SER A 219 5.87 -20.75 -14.18
CA SER A 219 4.99 -21.91 -14.32
C SER A 219 3.62 -21.57 -14.92
N PHE A 220 3.18 -22.38 -15.88
CA PHE A 220 1.81 -22.43 -16.37
C PHE A 220 0.99 -23.44 -15.56
N GLY A 221 -0.16 -23.01 -15.06
CA GLY A 221 -1.12 -23.90 -14.40
C GLY A 221 -2.14 -24.46 -15.39
N ALA A 222 -2.39 -25.77 -15.27
CA ALA A 222 -3.47 -26.50 -15.93
C ALA A 222 -3.58 -26.31 -17.46
N LEU A 223 -2.51 -26.66 -18.18
CA LEU A 223 -2.54 -26.77 -19.65
C LEU A 223 -3.20 -28.09 -20.07
N GLN A 224 -3.92 -28.09 -21.19
CA GLN A 224 -4.41 -29.30 -21.82
C GLN A 224 -3.26 -30.09 -22.45
N PRO A 225 -3.38 -31.42 -22.61
CA PRO A 225 -2.49 -32.17 -23.49
C PRO A 225 -2.52 -31.62 -24.92
N GLY A 226 -1.36 -31.48 -25.54
CA GLY A 226 -1.24 -31.02 -26.93
C GLY A 226 -0.09 -30.06 -27.18
N ASN A 227 -0.04 -29.53 -28.39
CA ASN A 227 1.04 -28.66 -28.84
C ASN A 227 0.71 -27.19 -28.52
N TYR A 228 1.63 -26.53 -27.82
CA TYR A 228 1.56 -25.11 -27.51
C TYR A 228 2.62 -24.37 -28.27
N THR A 229 2.27 -23.20 -28.80
CA THR A 229 3.25 -22.17 -29.16
C THR A 229 3.53 -21.32 -27.93
N LEU A 230 4.80 -20.99 -27.73
CA LEU A 230 5.24 -20.14 -26.65
C LEU A 230 5.62 -18.79 -27.27
N THR A 231 5.26 -17.71 -26.59
CA THR A 231 5.73 -16.36 -26.92
C THR A 231 6.21 -15.66 -25.64
N ALA A 232 7.20 -14.80 -25.77
CA ALA A 232 7.67 -13.94 -24.68
C ALA A 232 7.06 -12.54 -24.83
N GLY A 233 6.58 -11.96 -23.74
CA GLY A 233 6.11 -10.57 -23.72
C GLY A 233 5.69 -10.10 -22.33
N SER A 234 5.51 -8.80 -22.12
CA SER A 234 5.00 -8.29 -20.83
C SER A 234 3.48 -8.30 -20.84
N HIS A 235 2.85 -9.09 -19.97
CA HIS A 235 1.38 -9.16 -19.90
C HIS A 235 0.77 -8.10 -18.96
N TYR A 236 1.60 -7.45 -18.15
CA TYR A 236 1.20 -6.36 -17.26
C TYR A 236 2.16 -5.19 -17.50
N SER A 237 1.60 -3.99 -17.76
CA SER A 237 2.27 -2.67 -17.77
C SER A 237 2.87 -2.10 -19.07
N GLY A 238 2.63 -2.67 -20.25
CA GLY A 238 3.03 -1.98 -21.49
C GLY A 238 4.56 -1.83 -21.65
N GLN A 239 5.37 -2.71 -21.08
CA GLN A 239 6.75 -2.80 -21.54
C GLN A 239 6.72 -3.45 -22.93
N THR A 240 7.38 -2.82 -23.91
CA THR A 240 7.73 -3.48 -25.17
C THR A 240 8.35 -4.83 -24.87
N ASN A 241 8.11 -5.83 -25.73
CA ASN A 241 8.76 -7.13 -25.59
C ASN A 241 10.27 -6.88 -25.53
N ARG A 242 10.85 -6.93 -24.32
CA ARG A 242 12.30 -6.78 -24.12
C ARG A 242 13.04 -8.02 -24.57
N PHE A 243 12.31 -9.11 -24.72
CA PHE A 243 12.82 -10.43 -24.99
C PHE A 243 12.06 -11.04 -26.15
N GLU A 244 12.82 -11.53 -27.12
CA GLU A 244 12.38 -12.46 -28.13
C GLU A 244 12.57 -13.85 -27.57
N LEU A 245 11.60 -14.71 -27.81
CA LEU A 245 11.73 -16.12 -27.48
C LEU A 245 12.63 -16.80 -28.52
N VAL A 246 13.80 -17.28 -28.11
CA VAL A 246 14.73 -18.00 -28.99
C VAL A 246 14.33 -19.46 -29.08
N SER A 247 14.18 -20.12 -27.93
CA SER A 247 13.82 -21.53 -27.87
C SER A 247 13.30 -21.96 -26.50
N PRO A 248 12.48 -23.01 -26.41
CA PRO A 248 11.71 -23.54 -27.52
C PRO A 248 10.55 -22.58 -27.85
N THR A 249 10.24 -22.41 -29.14
CA THR A 249 9.08 -21.60 -29.59
C THR A 249 7.76 -22.38 -29.54
N SER A 250 7.84 -23.69 -29.32
CA SER A 250 6.70 -24.56 -29.07
C SER A 250 7.09 -25.71 -28.16
N PHE A 251 6.12 -26.28 -27.47
CA PHE A 251 6.32 -27.48 -26.66
C PHE A 251 5.05 -28.32 -26.67
N THR A 252 5.22 -29.61 -26.42
CA THR A 252 4.09 -30.55 -26.30
C THR A 252 3.85 -30.84 -24.82
N VAL A 253 2.63 -30.57 -24.38
CA VAL A 253 2.13 -30.99 -23.08
C VAL A 253 1.67 -32.44 -23.22
N PRO A 254 2.20 -33.38 -22.41
CA PRO A 254 1.83 -34.79 -22.51
C PRO A 254 0.40 -35.02 -21.98
N PRO A 255 -0.17 -36.22 -22.20
CA PRO A 255 -1.42 -36.63 -21.56
C PRO A 255 -1.40 -36.44 -20.03
N ALA A 256 -2.57 -36.14 -19.46
CA ALA A 256 -2.70 -35.93 -18.02
C ALA A 256 -2.21 -37.16 -17.23
N GLY A 257 -1.31 -36.94 -16.27
CA GLY A 257 -0.71 -37.99 -15.44
C GLY A 257 0.73 -38.35 -15.81
N GLU A 258 1.19 -37.97 -17.01
CA GLU A 258 2.59 -38.09 -17.39
C GLU A 258 3.41 -36.89 -16.88
N LYS A 259 4.65 -37.15 -16.43
CA LYS A 259 5.54 -36.09 -15.95
C LYS A 259 6.15 -35.35 -17.13
N MET A 260 5.93 -34.05 -17.20
CA MET A 260 6.66 -33.18 -18.13
C MET A 260 7.98 -32.75 -17.52
N ALA A 261 9.07 -32.86 -18.29
CA ALA A 261 10.36 -32.30 -17.88
C ALA A 261 10.26 -30.77 -17.78
N PRO A 262 10.97 -30.12 -16.82
CA PRO A 262 10.97 -28.66 -16.73
C PRO A 262 11.42 -28.01 -18.04
N LEU A 263 10.67 -27.01 -18.51
CA LEU A 263 11.03 -26.26 -19.72
C LEU A 263 12.25 -25.39 -19.47
N LYS A 264 13.23 -25.44 -20.37
CA LYS A 264 14.32 -24.48 -20.42
C LYS A 264 14.06 -23.52 -21.56
N VAL A 265 13.78 -22.28 -21.23
CA VAL A 265 13.46 -21.22 -22.18
C VAL A 265 14.67 -20.31 -22.33
N PHE A 266 15.07 -20.04 -23.56
CA PHE A 266 16.11 -19.09 -23.92
C PHE A 266 15.46 -17.87 -24.53
N LEU A 267 15.78 -16.73 -23.96
CA LEU A 267 15.33 -15.42 -24.39
C LEU A 267 16.52 -14.67 -24.98
N LYS A 268 16.31 -13.95 -26.07
CA LYS A 268 17.27 -13.00 -26.61
C LYS A 268 16.71 -11.60 -26.37
N PRO A 269 17.50 -10.66 -25.86
CA PRO A 269 17.05 -9.28 -25.81
C PRO A 269 16.68 -8.82 -27.22
N ILE A 270 15.48 -8.31 -27.44
CA ILE A 270 15.10 -7.72 -28.74
C ILE A 270 15.98 -6.49 -28.92
N THR A 271 17.04 -6.67 -29.69
CA THR A 271 18.03 -5.68 -30.06
C THR A 271 17.81 -5.40 -31.54
N GLY A 272 16.73 -4.64 -31.81
CA GLY A 272 16.29 -4.24 -33.14
C GLY A 272 15.42 -5.27 -33.88
N GLN A 273 14.21 -4.88 -34.30
CA GLN A 273 13.60 -5.30 -35.59
C GLN A 273 12.32 -4.52 -35.92
N GLU A 274 12.43 -3.68 -36.95
CA GLU A 274 11.59 -3.59 -38.16
C GLU A 274 10.11 -4.00 -38.05
N LYS A 275 9.29 -3.07 -37.55
CA LYS A 275 7.94 -2.81 -38.07
C LYS A 275 8.04 -1.40 -38.62
N LEU A 276 7.75 -1.17 -39.92
CA LEU A 276 8.07 0.09 -40.60
C LEU A 276 7.85 1.29 -39.68
N PRO A 277 8.93 2.00 -39.34
CA PRO A 277 8.88 3.05 -38.34
C PRO A 277 7.85 4.08 -38.77
N THR A 278 6.80 4.28 -37.96
CA THR A 278 6.10 5.55 -38.09
C THR A 278 7.11 6.62 -37.71
N ARG A 279 7.58 7.39 -38.71
CA ARG A 279 8.58 8.41 -38.48
C ARG A 279 7.86 9.60 -37.88
N LEU A 280 8.22 10.00 -36.67
CA LEU A 280 7.77 11.27 -36.14
C LEU A 280 8.84 12.32 -36.44
N THR A 281 8.42 13.43 -37.05
CA THR A 281 9.31 14.58 -37.30
C THR A 281 8.70 15.82 -36.71
N GLY A 282 9.57 16.72 -36.26
CA GLY A 282 9.19 18.06 -35.87
C GLY A 282 10.41 18.97 -35.81
N ARG A 283 10.18 20.21 -35.40
CA ARG A 283 11.23 21.20 -35.22
C ARG A 283 11.07 21.92 -33.90
N VAL A 284 12.18 22.29 -33.29
CA VAL A 284 12.26 23.17 -32.13
C VAL A 284 12.94 24.45 -32.60
N VAL A 285 12.25 25.56 -32.48
CA VAL A 285 12.70 26.90 -32.87
C VAL A 285 12.61 27.84 -31.69
N ASP A 286 13.35 28.95 -31.72
CA ASP A 286 13.20 30.02 -30.74
C ASP A 286 12.14 31.06 -31.18
N GLU A 287 11.88 32.08 -30.37
CA GLU A 287 10.92 33.14 -30.69
C GLU A 287 11.23 33.94 -31.97
N THR A 288 12.45 33.81 -32.52
CA THR A 288 12.86 34.42 -33.78
C THR A 288 12.72 33.48 -34.98
N GLY A 289 12.33 32.22 -34.75
CA GLY A 289 12.21 31.17 -35.77
C GLY A 289 13.53 30.44 -36.07
N CYS A 290 14.61 30.74 -35.33
CA CYS A 290 15.89 30.04 -35.45
C CYS A 290 15.81 28.65 -34.77
N GLY A 291 16.44 27.64 -35.36
CA GLY A 291 16.46 26.29 -34.78
C GLY A 291 17.18 26.24 -33.43
N VAL A 292 16.63 25.50 -32.46
CA VAL A 292 17.23 25.32 -31.13
C VAL A 292 17.88 23.95 -31.03
N ALA A 293 19.18 23.93 -31.32
CA ALA A 293 20.00 22.72 -31.25
C ALA A 293 20.08 22.14 -29.84
N GLY A 294 20.03 20.81 -29.74
CA GLY A 294 20.16 20.06 -28.49
C GLY A 294 18.96 20.18 -27.55
N ALA A 295 17.79 20.59 -28.04
CA ALA A 295 16.55 20.56 -27.28
C ALA A 295 16.02 19.13 -27.18
N VAL A 296 15.64 18.69 -25.99
CA VAL A 296 15.11 17.35 -25.72
C VAL A 296 13.58 17.41 -25.74
N VAL A 297 12.96 16.72 -26.70
CA VAL A 297 11.52 16.60 -26.85
C VAL A 297 11.04 15.32 -26.17
N SER A 298 10.09 15.44 -25.24
CA SER A 298 9.45 14.34 -24.52
C SER A 298 8.05 14.04 -25.07
N LEU A 299 7.79 12.79 -25.43
CA LEU A 299 6.52 12.31 -25.99
C LEU A 299 5.95 11.17 -25.14
N ARG A 300 4.69 11.26 -24.74
CA ARG A 300 3.94 10.16 -24.13
C ARG A 300 3.25 9.34 -25.20
N ASN A 301 3.19 8.03 -25.00
CA ASN A 301 2.35 7.15 -25.80
C ASN A 301 1.17 6.72 -24.92
N GLY A 302 -0.07 6.95 -25.34
CA GLY A 302 -1.29 6.90 -24.52
C GLY A 302 -1.63 5.54 -23.91
N ASN A 303 -0.91 4.48 -24.28
CA ASN A 303 -0.99 3.17 -23.64
C ASN A 303 0.15 2.92 -22.62
N TYR A 304 0.98 3.93 -22.33
CA TYR A 304 2.28 3.80 -21.66
C TYR A 304 2.54 4.95 -20.68
N THR A 305 3.32 4.67 -19.64
CA THR A 305 3.63 5.63 -18.56
C THR A 305 4.98 6.34 -18.74
N ASN A 306 5.94 5.77 -19.47
CA ASN A 306 7.26 6.40 -19.67
C ASN A 306 7.34 7.19 -20.99
N PRO A 307 7.95 8.38 -21.01
CA PRO A 307 8.11 9.16 -22.23
C PRO A 307 9.20 8.63 -23.16
N ILE A 308 9.04 8.91 -24.45
CA ILE A 308 10.03 8.74 -25.53
C ILE A 308 10.74 10.07 -25.72
N LEU A 309 12.08 10.07 -25.76
CA LEU A 309 12.90 11.30 -25.88
C LEU A 309 13.52 11.42 -27.27
N ALA A 310 13.47 12.61 -27.87
CA ALA A 310 14.16 12.98 -29.10
C ALA A 310 15.04 14.20 -28.88
N VAL A 311 16.15 14.34 -29.59
CA VAL A 311 17.04 15.52 -29.48
C VAL A 311 17.06 16.29 -30.81
N ALA A 312 16.81 17.59 -30.75
CA ALA A 312 16.88 18.47 -31.91
C ALA A 312 18.32 18.66 -32.40
N GLY A 313 18.54 18.54 -33.71
CA GLY A 313 19.79 18.86 -34.38
C GLY A 313 20.04 20.37 -34.52
N GLU A 314 21.12 20.74 -35.19
CA GLU A 314 21.57 22.14 -35.32
C GLU A 314 20.54 23.10 -35.92
N ASP A 315 19.70 22.62 -36.85
CA ASP A 315 18.63 23.38 -37.48
C ASP A 315 17.30 23.35 -36.69
N GLY A 316 17.31 22.74 -35.50
CA GLY A 316 16.17 22.53 -34.63
C GLY A 316 15.34 21.29 -34.96
N ARG A 317 15.63 20.56 -36.04
CA ARG A 317 14.82 19.39 -36.41
C ARG A 317 15.14 18.20 -35.53
N TYR A 318 14.12 17.45 -35.15
CA TYR A 318 14.27 16.17 -34.48
C TYR A 318 13.45 15.12 -35.22
N GLU A 319 13.90 13.88 -35.13
CA GLU A 319 13.19 12.73 -35.65
C GLU A 319 13.18 11.60 -34.63
N LEU A 320 12.06 10.88 -34.60
CA LEU A 320 11.96 9.59 -33.95
C LEU A 320 11.62 8.56 -34.99
N LEU A 321 12.44 7.53 -35.02
CA LEU A 321 12.23 6.33 -35.82
C LEU A 321 11.59 5.26 -34.92
N ASP A 322 11.08 4.23 -35.56
CA ASP A 322 10.56 2.98 -34.99
C ASP A 322 9.37 3.12 -34.03
N LEU A 323 8.52 4.14 -34.23
CA LEU A 323 7.28 4.26 -33.46
C LEU A 323 6.24 3.22 -33.96
N ALA A 324 5.58 2.56 -33.02
CA ALA A 324 4.49 1.65 -33.32
C ALA A 324 3.37 2.37 -34.09
N SER A 325 2.88 1.78 -35.17
CA SER A 325 1.94 2.42 -36.10
C SER A 325 0.61 2.86 -35.47
N ASP A 326 0.21 2.20 -34.38
CA ASP A 326 -0.99 2.44 -33.58
C ASP A 326 -0.70 3.23 -32.28
N ALA A 327 0.51 3.76 -32.11
CA ALA A 327 0.86 4.60 -30.97
C ALA A 327 -0.03 5.85 -30.92
N LYS A 328 -0.72 6.03 -29.79
CA LYS A 328 -1.46 7.26 -29.48
C LYS A 328 -0.50 8.26 -28.85
N LEU A 329 0.30 8.95 -29.64
CA LEU A 329 1.29 9.87 -29.11
C LEU A 329 0.66 11.19 -28.64
N SER A 330 1.18 11.74 -27.56
CA SER A 330 0.98 13.11 -27.13
C SER A 330 2.32 13.71 -26.72
N VAL A 331 2.50 15.00 -26.97
CA VAL A 331 3.68 15.71 -26.48
C VAL A 331 3.56 15.92 -24.98
N GLU A 332 4.58 15.54 -24.22
CA GLU A 332 4.69 15.90 -22.81
C GLU A 332 5.35 17.26 -22.60
N GLY A 333 6.45 17.53 -23.29
CA GLY A 333 7.21 18.77 -23.13
C GLY A 333 8.46 18.84 -24.01
N VAL A 334 9.14 19.99 -23.99
CA VAL A 334 10.45 20.20 -24.61
C VAL A 334 11.34 20.96 -23.65
N GLU A 335 12.55 20.47 -23.47
CA GLU A 335 13.52 21.02 -22.54
C GLU A 335 14.81 21.41 -23.25
N ARG A 336 15.30 22.62 -22.99
CA ARG A 336 16.63 23.06 -23.40
C ARG A 336 17.15 24.05 -22.35
N PRO A 337 18.37 23.88 -21.81
CA PRO A 337 19.00 24.87 -20.95
C PRO A 337 19.01 26.25 -21.61
N GLY A 338 18.63 27.29 -20.88
CA GLY A 338 18.49 28.65 -21.42
C GLY A 338 17.19 28.90 -22.19
N TYR A 339 16.20 28.00 -22.17
CA TYR A 339 14.91 28.16 -22.85
C TYR A 339 13.71 27.67 -22.03
N VAL A 340 12.55 28.30 -22.19
CA VAL A 340 11.27 27.90 -21.59
C VAL A 340 10.34 27.34 -22.67
N GLY A 341 9.74 26.18 -22.41
CA GLY A 341 8.79 25.53 -23.33
C GLY A 341 7.48 26.31 -23.51
N ALA A 342 6.96 26.35 -24.74
CA ALA A 342 5.61 26.82 -25.05
C ALA A 342 4.60 25.66 -25.12
N ALA A 343 3.33 26.00 -25.38
CA ALA A 343 2.18 25.09 -25.42
C ALA A 343 2.44 23.79 -26.19
N LYS A 344 1.87 22.69 -25.71
CA LYS A 344 1.97 21.35 -26.30
C LYS A 344 1.34 21.34 -27.71
N PRO A 345 2.13 21.25 -28.79
CA PRO A 345 1.60 21.26 -30.14
C PRO A 345 0.82 19.97 -30.42
N ALA A 346 -0.13 20.07 -31.35
CA ALA A 346 -0.84 18.91 -31.86
C ALA A 346 0.11 18.02 -32.67
N ILE A 347 -0.13 16.71 -32.64
CA ILE A 347 0.51 15.74 -33.51
C ILE A 347 -0.48 15.44 -34.64
N GLU A 348 -0.08 15.77 -35.87
CA GLU A 348 -0.85 15.50 -37.08
C GLU A 348 -0.30 14.24 -37.76
N ARG A 349 -1.18 13.44 -38.37
CA ARG A 349 -0.77 12.23 -39.10
C ARG A 349 -0.87 12.48 -40.60
N GLU A 350 0.26 12.34 -41.29
CA GLU A 350 0.38 12.47 -42.75
C GLU A 350 0.95 11.15 -43.31
N GLY A 351 0.06 10.19 -43.58
CA GLY A 351 0.44 8.84 -44.02
C GLY A 351 1.19 8.07 -42.92
N GLU A 352 2.43 7.66 -43.23
CA GLU A 352 3.35 6.96 -42.32
C GLU A 352 4.21 7.92 -41.48
N VAL A 353 4.07 9.23 -41.68
CA VAL A 353 4.79 10.26 -40.92
C VAL A 353 3.85 10.93 -39.93
N LEU A 354 4.27 10.99 -38.67
CA LEU A 354 3.63 11.86 -37.68
C LEU A 354 4.38 13.19 -37.68
N ARG A 355 3.67 14.28 -37.93
CA ARG A 355 4.24 15.62 -37.93
C ARG A 355 3.81 16.35 -36.68
N VAL A 356 4.78 16.82 -35.92
CA VAL A 356 4.53 17.68 -34.77
C VAL A 356 4.75 19.11 -35.23
N ALA A 357 3.79 20.00 -34.95
CA ALA A 357 3.97 21.42 -35.23
C ALA A 357 5.21 21.96 -34.48
N ASP A 358 5.84 23.00 -35.03
CA ASP A 358 7.07 23.55 -34.50
C ASP A 358 6.91 23.98 -33.03
N PHE A 359 7.83 23.52 -32.19
CA PHE A 359 7.96 23.99 -30.82
C PHE A 359 8.65 25.33 -30.82
N VAL A 360 7.96 26.38 -30.36
CA VAL A 360 8.57 27.69 -30.16
C VAL A 360 9.03 27.78 -28.72
N LEU A 361 10.33 27.63 -28.49
CA LEU A 361 10.95 27.88 -27.20
C LEU A 361 11.20 29.38 -27.03
N LYS A 362 10.96 29.92 -25.84
CA LYS A 362 11.36 31.30 -25.52
C LYS A 362 12.72 31.27 -24.86
N ARG A 363 13.68 32.08 -25.31
CA ARG A 363 14.95 32.25 -24.58
C ARG A 363 14.66 32.69 -23.15
N ARG A 364 15.29 32.00 -22.20
CA ARG A 364 15.43 32.46 -20.83
C ARG A 364 16.45 33.60 -20.87
N GLY A 365 16.05 34.79 -20.46
CA GLY A 365 16.83 36.00 -20.79
C GLY A 365 16.98 36.99 -19.65
N SER A 366 16.33 36.77 -18.53
CA SER A 366 16.32 37.76 -17.46
C SER A 366 17.32 37.36 -16.39
N ARG A 367 18.45 38.07 -16.36
CA ARG A 367 19.27 38.16 -15.16
C ARG A 367 18.46 38.91 -14.12
N PHE A 368 18.13 38.23 -13.04
CA PHE A 368 17.40 38.81 -11.93
C PHE A 368 18.34 39.01 -10.76
N VAL A 369 18.40 40.23 -10.24
CA VAL A 369 19.27 40.60 -9.13
C VAL A 369 18.42 41.11 -7.98
N GLY A 370 18.69 40.61 -6.79
CA GLY A 370 18.01 41.03 -5.57
C GLY A 370 18.93 40.96 -4.35
N ARG A 371 18.35 41.26 -3.18
CA ARG A 371 19.02 41.15 -1.89
C ARG A 371 18.13 40.43 -0.88
N VAL A 372 18.75 39.61 -0.04
CA VAL A 372 18.11 39.01 1.13
C VAL A 372 18.52 39.80 2.36
N LEU A 373 17.53 40.25 3.13
CA LEU A 373 17.70 41.05 4.34
C LEU A 373 17.04 40.36 5.52
N ASP A 374 17.51 40.61 6.74
CA ASP A 374 16.82 40.23 7.98
C ASP A 374 15.71 41.25 8.35
N ALA A 375 15.01 41.00 9.45
CA ALA A 375 13.97 41.90 9.96
C ALA A 375 14.50 43.30 10.33
N ALA A 376 15.81 43.44 10.63
CA ALA A 376 16.47 44.71 10.94
C ALA A 376 17.01 45.41 9.67
N GLY A 377 16.83 44.83 8.49
CA GLY A 377 17.34 45.35 7.22
C GLY A 377 18.83 45.07 6.97
N LYS A 378 19.46 44.19 7.76
CA LYS A 378 20.85 43.77 7.52
C LYS A 378 20.90 42.68 6.46
N PRO A 379 21.94 42.64 5.63
CA PRO A 379 22.10 41.59 4.62
C PRO A 379 22.28 40.22 5.26
N VAL A 380 21.69 39.20 4.63
CA VAL A 380 21.77 37.80 5.06
C VAL A 380 22.58 37.01 4.03
N ALA A 381 23.71 36.45 4.45
CA ALA A 381 24.56 35.59 3.64
C ALA A 381 24.13 34.11 3.73
N GLY A 382 24.27 33.37 2.64
CA GLY A 382 23.98 31.92 2.59
C GLY A 382 22.49 31.58 2.62
N ALA A 383 21.59 32.54 2.39
CA ALA A 383 20.17 32.25 2.24
C ALA A 383 19.91 31.61 0.87
N LEU A 384 19.15 30.52 0.85
CA LEU A 384 18.75 29.85 -0.39
C LEU A 384 17.63 30.63 -1.06
N VAL A 385 17.84 31.07 -2.29
CA VAL A 385 16.88 31.83 -3.09
C VAL A 385 16.48 31.03 -4.33
N THR A 386 15.18 30.91 -4.57
CA THR A 386 14.64 30.16 -5.71
C THR A 386 13.31 30.73 -6.19
N PRO A 387 13.00 30.66 -7.50
CA PRO A 387 11.63 30.69 -7.97
C PRO A 387 10.90 29.39 -7.59
N VAL A 388 9.66 29.47 -7.11
CA VAL A 388 8.90 28.30 -6.62
C VAL A 388 8.30 27.50 -7.78
N GLU A 389 7.79 28.18 -8.80
CA GLU A 389 7.07 27.58 -9.94
C GLU A 389 8.00 27.16 -11.09
N VAL A 390 9.32 27.40 -10.97
CA VAL A 390 10.29 27.18 -12.06
C VAL A 390 11.31 26.11 -11.65
N GLU A 391 10.94 24.84 -11.82
CA GLU A 391 11.70 23.67 -11.37
C GLU A 391 13.15 23.64 -11.88
N SER A 392 13.33 24.02 -13.15
CA SER A 392 14.60 23.96 -13.89
C SER A 392 15.69 24.96 -13.47
N ILE A 393 15.46 25.78 -12.45
CA ILE A 393 16.46 26.71 -11.92
C ILE A 393 16.89 26.17 -10.58
N GLU A 394 18.16 25.87 -10.34
CA GLU A 394 18.59 25.44 -9.01
C GLU A 394 18.55 26.62 -8.02
N PRO A 395 18.32 26.39 -6.72
CA PRO A 395 18.45 27.43 -5.70
C PRO A 395 19.87 28.02 -5.70
N VAL A 396 19.97 29.32 -5.47
CA VAL A 396 21.25 30.03 -5.33
C VAL A 396 21.42 30.54 -3.91
N GLU A 397 22.64 30.54 -3.40
CA GLU A 397 22.95 31.16 -2.10
C GLU A 397 23.17 32.66 -2.27
N SER A 398 22.65 33.45 -1.32
CA SER A 398 22.99 34.88 -1.23
C SER A 398 24.43 35.09 -0.78
N ALA A 399 25.09 36.09 -1.36
CA ALA A 399 26.45 36.49 -1.03
C ALA A 399 26.52 37.17 0.36
N ALA A 400 27.75 37.48 0.81
CA ALA A 400 28.02 38.10 2.11
C ALA A 400 27.28 39.44 2.33
N ASP A 401 26.99 40.18 1.25
CA ASP A 401 26.25 41.44 1.26
C ASP A 401 24.75 41.26 0.99
N GLY A 402 24.26 40.02 1.09
CA GLY A 402 22.88 39.61 0.85
C GLY A 402 22.48 39.54 -0.61
N THR A 403 23.36 39.94 -1.55
CA THR A 403 23.00 39.94 -2.98
C THR A 403 22.87 38.52 -3.53
N PHE A 404 21.95 38.32 -4.47
CA PHE A 404 21.85 37.07 -5.21
C PHE A 404 21.59 37.36 -6.69
N VAL A 405 21.95 36.40 -7.54
CA VAL A 405 21.70 36.47 -8.98
C VAL A 405 21.04 35.18 -9.41
N LEU A 406 19.79 35.27 -9.87
CA LEU A 406 19.11 34.19 -10.57
C LEU A 406 19.27 34.42 -12.08
N LEU A 407 19.71 33.38 -12.75
CA LEU A 407 19.82 33.37 -14.20
C LEU A 407 18.65 32.61 -14.79
N ASP A 408 18.40 32.87 -16.06
CA ASP A 408 17.49 32.08 -16.87
C ASP A 408 16.03 32.03 -16.36
N LEU A 409 15.54 33.09 -15.71
CA LEU A 409 14.14 33.16 -15.29
C LEU A 409 13.20 33.30 -16.50
N PRO A 410 12.05 32.59 -16.50
CA PRO A 410 11.05 32.72 -17.55
C PRO A 410 10.40 34.11 -17.49
N ALA A 411 10.01 34.64 -18.65
CA ALA A 411 9.22 35.86 -18.69
C ALA A 411 7.84 35.63 -18.07
N GLY A 412 7.39 36.55 -17.22
CA GLY A 412 6.09 36.49 -16.55
C GLY A 412 6.22 36.61 -15.03
N ASP A 413 5.09 36.43 -14.35
CA ASP A 413 5.00 36.42 -12.89
C ASP A 413 5.50 35.08 -12.32
N PHE A 414 6.22 35.14 -11.21
CA PHE A 414 6.58 33.98 -10.39
C PHE A 414 6.72 34.39 -8.92
N THR A 415 6.76 33.40 -8.03
CA THR A 415 7.01 33.61 -6.61
C THR A 415 8.48 33.32 -6.30
N LEU A 416 9.19 34.32 -5.80
CA LEU A 416 10.50 34.10 -5.18
C LEU A 416 10.31 33.63 -3.75
N LEU A 417 11.09 32.62 -3.37
CA LEU A 417 11.28 32.16 -2.01
C LEU A 417 12.74 32.36 -1.64
N ALA A 418 12.99 33.05 -0.53
CA ALA A 418 14.25 32.99 0.19
C ALA A 418 14.06 32.25 1.51
N ALA A 419 15.00 31.38 1.88
CA ALA A 419 14.98 30.67 3.14
C ALA A 419 16.40 30.56 3.75
N GLN A 420 16.50 30.76 5.06
CA GLN A 420 17.68 30.46 5.86
C GLN A 420 17.23 29.94 7.22
N ASP A 421 17.70 28.76 7.62
CA ASP A 421 17.16 28.03 8.75
C ASP A 421 15.62 27.96 8.67
N ARG A 422 14.92 28.44 9.70
CA ARG A 422 13.45 28.55 9.73
C ARG A 422 12.93 29.90 9.25
N LEU A 423 13.82 30.87 8.96
CA LEU A 423 13.40 32.16 8.44
C LEU A 423 13.10 32.02 6.96
N SER A 424 12.01 32.64 6.50
CA SER A 424 11.69 32.65 5.07
C SER A 424 11.04 33.95 4.65
N ALA A 425 11.06 34.20 3.35
CA ALA A 425 10.36 35.28 2.70
C ALA A 425 9.84 34.81 1.36
N THR A 426 8.58 35.12 1.05
CA THR A 426 8.01 34.89 -0.28
C THR A 426 7.58 36.21 -0.89
N GLN A 427 7.90 36.44 -2.16
CA GLN A 427 7.46 37.62 -2.89
C GLN A 427 7.06 37.26 -4.31
N LYS A 428 5.82 37.57 -4.67
CA LYS A 428 5.39 37.54 -6.06
C LYS A 428 6.06 38.69 -6.82
N THR A 429 6.70 38.38 -7.94
CA THR A 429 7.42 39.34 -8.76
C THR A 429 7.36 38.92 -10.22
N ASP A 430 7.94 39.73 -11.11
CA ASP A 430 8.10 39.38 -12.52
C ASP A 430 9.59 39.47 -12.91
N ALA A 431 9.95 38.82 -14.02
CA ALA A 431 11.34 38.72 -14.46
C ALA A 431 12.01 40.07 -14.79
N LYS A 432 11.25 41.16 -14.95
CA LYS A 432 11.76 42.51 -15.25
C LYS A 432 12.03 43.31 -13.98
N ALA A 433 11.52 42.90 -12.83
CA ALA A 433 11.79 43.57 -11.56
C ALA A 433 13.31 43.56 -11.29
N GLN A 434 13.82 44.71 -10.83
CA GLN A 434 15.22 44.90 -10.46
C GLN A 434 15.29 45.29 -8.98
N ASN A 435 16.37 44.89 -8.30
CA ASN A 435 16.62 45.24 -6.89
C ASN A 435 15.53 44.77 -5.91
N VAL A 436 15.01 43.56 -6.12
CA VAL A 436 14.00 42.98 -5.23
C VAL A 436 14.64 42.65 -3.87
N GLU A 437 14.03 43.15 -2.79
CA GLU A 437 14.45 42.86 -1.41
C GLU A 437 13.55 41.82 -0.77
N LEU A 438 14.10 40.67 -0.42
CA LEU A 438 13.42 39.61 0.33
C LEU A 438 13.79 39.74 1.81
N ARG A 439 12.82 40.05 2.66
CA ARG A 439 13.03 40.22 4.11
C ARG A 439 12.65 38.95 4.85
N LEU A 440 13.64 38.21 5.32
CA LEU A 440 13.43 36.98 6.07
C LEU A 440 12.74 37.28 7.41
N ALA A 441 11.63 36.60 7.63
CA ALA A 441 10.88 36.65 8.88
C ALA A 441 10.80 35.25 9.50
N PRO A 442 10.75 35.15 10.84
CA PRO A 442 10.39 33.89 11.47
C PRO A 442 8.97 33.48 11.07
N PRO A 443 8.64 32.18 11.11
CA PRO A 443 7.28 31.70 10.91
C PRO A 443 6.32 32.45 11.83
N ALA A 444 5.12 32.75 11.34
CA ALA A 444 4.09 33.35 12.18
C ALA A 444 3.84 32.41 13.38
N PRO A 445 3.88 32.92 14.63
CA PRO A 445 3.57 32.08 15.77
C PRO A 445 2.12 31.60 15.63
N ILE A 446 1.92 30.31 15.88
CA ILE A 446 0.63 29.66 15.86
C ILE A 446 0.49 28.87 17.16
N ASP A 447 -0.69 28.93 17.76
CA ASP A 447 -1.05 28.06 18.86
C ASP A 447 -1.20 26.63 18.31
N THR A 448 -0.10 25.90 18.36
CA THR A 448 -0.02 24.52 17.90
C THR A 448 -0.87 23.59 18.74
N GLN A 449 -1.16 23.92 20.01
CA GLN A 449 -2.10 23.17 20.85
C GLN A 449 -3.53 23.37 20.37
N GLU A 450 -3.91 24.62 20.07
CA GLU A 450 -5.21 24.93 19.48
C GLU A 450 -5.38 24.23 18.13
N LEU A 451 -4.33 24.23 17.28
CA LEU A 451 -4.38 23.56 15.98
C LEU A 451 -4.52 22.04 16.11
N VAL A 452 -3.75 21.41 17.01
CA VAL A 452 -3.87 20.00 17.34
C VAL A 452 -5.28 19.68 17.85
N GLN A 453 -5.80 20.48 18.77
CA GLN A 453 -7.16 20.32 19.30
C GLN A 453 -8.22 20.45 18.19
N LYS A 454 -8.10 21.45 17.32
CA LYS A 454 -8.98 21.63 16.15
C LYS A 454 -8.94 20.43 15.22
N TRP A 455 -7.78 19.82 14.99
CA TRP A 455 -7.68 18.64 14.13
C TRP A 455 -8.19 17.37 14.80
N ILE A 456 -7.95 17.20 16.10
CA ILE A 456 -8.61 16.16 16.90
C ILE A 456 -10.13 16.35 16.80
N GLU A 457 -10.67 17.57 16.92
CA GLU A 457 -12.11 17.89 16.73
C GLU A 457 -12.64 17.63 15.33
N ARG A 458 -11.85 17.89 14.30
CA ARG A 458 -12.27 17.73 12.91
C ARG A 458 -12.26 16.28 12.42
N GLY A 459 -11.63 15.31 13.12
CA GLY A 459 -11.64 13.93 12.65
C GLY A 459 -11.16 12.85 13.63
N GLY A 460 -11.70 11.64 13.44
CA GLY A 460 -11.20 10.40 14.01
C GLY A 460 -10.28 9.70 13.01
N GLY A 461 -8.99 9.64 13.31
CA GLY A 461 -8.02 8.97 12.45
C GLY A 461 -7.73 7.54 12.88
N TRP A 462 -7.02 6.78 12.05
CA TRP A 462 -6.36 5.56 12.53
C TRP A 462 -5.06 5.99 13.19
N TRP A 463 -4.85 5.56 14.43
CA TRP A 463 -3.53 5.60 15.06
C TRP A 463 -2.93 4.21 15.06
N GLY A 464 -1.62 4.15 14.84
CA GLY A 464 -0.80 2.96 15.06
C GLY A 464 -0.12 3.01 16.43
N GLU A 465 0.50 1.91 16.84
CA GLU A 465 1.36 1.90 18.04
C GLU A 465 2.44 3.00 17.99
N ASN A 466 2.94 3.32 16.80
CA ASN A 466 3.95 4.36 16.58
C ASN A 466 3.50 5.78 16.98
N ASP A 467 2.19 6.05 17.10
CA ASP A 467 1.69 7.38 17.49
C ASP A 467 1.79 7.62 19.01
N PHE A 468 1.85 6.56 19.83
CA PHE A 468 2.16 6.69 21.26
C PHE A 468 3.58 7.21 21.48
N ASP A 469 4.54 6.69 20.70
CA ASP A 469 5.95 7.03 20.80
C ASP A 469 6.24 8.48 20.35
N ALA A 470 5.31 9.11 19.62
CA ALA A 470 5.42 10.50 19.19
C ALA A 470 5.14 11.54 20.29
N GLY A 471 4.88 11.12 21.53
CA GLY A 471 4.74 12.02 22.66
C GLY A 471 3.40 12.75 22.74
N LEU A 472 2.36 12.26 22.07
CA LEU A 472 1.00 12.81 22.16
C LEU A 472 0.43 12.79 23.59
N GLY A 473 0.97 11.94 24.46
CA GLY A 473 0.43 11.67 25.78
C GLY A 473 -0.85 10.83 25.69
N VAL A 474 -1.03 9.96 26.67
CA VAL A 474 -2.11 8.97 26.68
C VAL A 474 -3.51 9.60 26.67
N GLU A 475 -3.68 10.81 27.21
CA GLU A 475 -4.98 11.50 27.25
C GLU A 475 -5.44 12.02 25.89
N ARG A 476 -4.53 12.61 25.10
CA ARG A 476 -4.85 13.05 23.72
C ARG A 476 -5.09 11.84 22.82
N MET A 477 -4.31 10.76 23.02
CA MET A 477 -4.54 9.48 22.35
C MET A 477 -5.91 8.90 22.71
N GLU A 478 -6.36 9.03 23.95
CA GLU A 478 -7.71 8.61 24.33
C GLU A 478 -8.79 9.44 23.63
N GLN A 479 -8.61 10.76 23.50
CA GLN A 479 -9.56 11.62 22.79
C GLN A 479 -9.64 11.29 21.30
N LEU A 480 -8.50 11.04 20.66
CA LEU A 480 -8.45 10.50 19.30
C LEU A 480 -9.15 9.15 19.24
N ALA A 481 -8.98 8.32 20.27
CA ALA A 481 -9.63 7.04 20.37
C ALA A 481 -11.15 7.11 20.34
N LEU A 482 -11.69 8.01 21.15
CA LEU A 482 -13.11 8.29 21.25
C LEU A 482 -13.70 8.89 19.97
N LYS A 483 -12.97 9.77 19.29
CA LYS A 483 -13.47 10.38 18.05
C LYS A 483 -13.37 9.43 16.87
N GLY A 484 -12.32 8.61 16.80
CA GLY A 484 -12.23 7.48 15.86
C GLY A 484 -13.41 6.53 16.02
N ALA A 485 -13.71 6.19 17.27
CA ALA A 485 -14.86 5.39 17.67
C ALA A 485 -16.21 6.01 17.24
N ALA A 486 -16.43 7.30 17.50
CA ALA A 486 -17.68 7.99 17.17
C ALA A 486 -17.93 8.17 15.66
N ASN A 487 -16.85 8.36 14.89
CA ASN A 487 -16.94 8.62 13.45
C ASN A 487 -16.97 7.35 12.58
N SER A 488 -16.83 6.16 13.18
CA SER A 488 -16.96 4.89 12.46
C SER A 488 -18.33 4.27 12.73
N PRO A 489 -19.31 4.36 11.80
CA PRO A 489 -20.65 3.75 11.98
C PRO A 489 -20.65 2.21 11.99
N MET A 490 -19.48 1.58 12.15
CA MET A 490 -19.33 0.13 12.31
C MET A 490 -18.96 -0.19 13.76
N ASP A 491 -19.96 -0.46 14.60
CA ASP A 491 -19.81 -0.74 16.05
C ASP A 491 -18.67 -1.71 16.40
N ALA A 492 -18.44 -2.72 15.56
CA ALA A 492 -17.37 -3.71 15.78
C ALA A 492 -15.96 -3.12 15.63
N ARG A 493 -15.76 -2.14 14.75
CA ARG A 493 -14.42 -1.56 14.51
C ARG A 493 -14.05 -0.54 15.59
N THR A 494 -15.06 0.18 16.08
CA THR A 494 -14.92 1.14 17.18
C THR A 494 -14.35 0.48 18.44
N SER A 495 -14.87 -0.71 18.80
CA SER A 495 -14.37 -1.46 19.95
C SER A 495 -12.93 -1.95 19.76
N THR A 496 -12.59 -2.44 18.56
CA THR A 496 -11.22 -2.93 18.26
C THR A 496 -10.17 -1.83 18.38
N ILE A 497 -10.49 -0.68 17.80
CA ILE A 497 -9.62 0.49 17.78
C ILE A 497 -9.37 1.00 19.22
N PHE A 498 -10.42 1.06 20.05
CA PHE A 498 -10.27 1.47 21.45
C PHE A 498 -9.55 0.39 22.29
N ALA A 499 -9.75 -0.89 22.02
CA ALA A 499 -9.01 -1.97 22.68
C ALA A 499 -7.51 -1.90 22.37
N TRP A 500 -7.12 -1.61 21.13
CA TRP A 500 -5.71 -1.36 20.78
C TRP A 500 -5.12 -0.17 21.53
N PHE A 501 -5.90 0.91 21.72
CA PHE A 501 -5.48 2.01 22.57
C PHE A 501 -5.22 1.55 24.02
N VAL A 502 -6.10 0.73 24.60
CA VAL A 502 -5.89 0.20 25.96
C VAL A 502 -4.64 -0.68 26.02
N SER A 503 -4.43 -1.57 25.05
CA SER A 503 -3.22 -2.40 24.97
C SER A 503 -1.94 -1.57 24.87
N ALA A 504 -1.95 -0.52 24.05
CA ALA A 504 -0.80 0.38 23.90
C ALA A 504 -0.56 1.23 25.16
N ALA A 505 -1.62 1.77 25.77
CA ALA A 505 -1.54 2.51 27.03
C ALA A 505 -1.04 1.62 28.18
N ALA A 506 -1.44 0.34 28.23
CA ALA A 506 -0.99 -0.59 29.25
C ALA A 506 0.53 -0.84 29.19
N ARG A 507 1.10 -0.82 27.99
CA ARG A 507 2.54 -1.00 27.77
C ARG A 507 3.35 0.28 27.99
N ASN A 508 2.87 1.40 27.45
CA ASN A 508 3.61 2.66 27.44
C ASN A 508 3.38 3.53 28.69
N GLU A 509 2.18 3.47 29.26
CA GLU A 509 1.76 4.31 30.40
C GLU A 509 1.05 3.45 31.48
N PRO A 510 1.78 2.47 32.07
CA PRO A 510 1.20 1.45 32.95
C PRO A 510 0.52 2.03 34.19
N ASP A 511 1.07 3.10 34.77
CA ASP A 511 0.48 3.76 35.95
C ASP A 511 -0.82 4.49 35.64
N TRP A 512 -0.89 5.19 34.50
CA TRP A 512 -2.10 5.86 34.06
C TRP A 512 -3.20 4.85 33.75
N THR A 513 -2.83 3.77 33.04
CA THR A 513 -3.76 2.71 32.68
C THR A 513 -4.34 2.02 33.91
N ARG A 514 -3.51 1.75 34.93
CA ARG A 514 -3.97 1.19 36.21
C ARG A 514 -5.02 2.08 36.89
N ARG A 515 -4.78 3.39 36.97
CA ARG A 515 -5.73 4.35 37.59
C ARG A 515 -7.03 4.51 36.80
N ASN A 516 -7.00 4.28 35.49
CA ASN A 516 -8.13 4.51 34.58
C ASN A 516 -8.84 3.22 34.13
N ALA A 517 -8.38 2.03 34.56
CA ALA A 517 -8.84 0.74 34.06
C ALA A 517 -10.38 0.58 34.01
N ALA A 518 -11.09 0.88 35.10
CA ALA A 518 -12.55 0.75 35.14
C ALA A 518 -13.26 1.66 34.11
N ARG A 519 -12.76 2.90 33.97
CA ARG A 519 -13.28 3.89 32.99
C ARG A 519 -13.01 3.46 31.56
N LEU A 520 -11.83 2.89 31.29
CA LEU A 520 -11.45 2.37 29.96
C LEU A 520 -12.33 1.17 29.57
N LEU A 521 -12.54 0.22 30.48
CA LEU A 521 -13.35 -0.96 30.22
C LEU A 521 -14.83 -0.64 30.01
N ALA A 522 -15.37 0.36 30.74
CA ALA A 522 -16.75 0.81 30.58
C ALA A 522 -17.06 1.40 29.19
N ARG A 523 -16.04 1.74 28.40
CA ARG A 523 -16.17 2.29 27.04
C ARG A 523 -16.17 1.21 25.95
N LEU A 524 -15.81 -0.02 26.28
CA LEU A 524 -15.79 -1.13 25.35
C LEU A 524 -17.11 -1.91 25.44
N ALA A 525 -17.71 -2.18 24.27
CA ALA A 525 -18.85 -3.08 24.20
C ALA A 525 -18.43 -4.50 24.63
N GLU A 526 -19.36 -5.24 25.24
CA GLU A 526 -19.13 -6.65 25.57
C GLU A 526 -18.73 -7.44 24.31
N GLY A 527 -17.65 -8.23 24.40
CA GLY A 527 -17.11 -8.96 23.27
C GLY A 527 -15.61 -9.23 23.34
N ALA A 528 -15.04 -9.66 22.21
CA ALA A 528 -13.63 -10.06 22.12
C ALA A 528 -12.67 -8.90 22.42
N ASP A 529 -12.97 -7.70 21.96
CA ASP A 529 -12.13 -6.51 22.14
C ASP A 529 -12.07 -6.08 23.62
N ARG A 530 -13.21 -6.09 24.32
CA ARG A 530 -13.25 -5.88 25.77
C ARG A 530 -12.47 -6.95 26.53
N LYS A 531 -12.64 -8.23 26.19
CA LYS A 531 -11.90 -9.33 26.84
C LYS A 531 -10.38 -9.21 26.64
N ALA A 532 -9.94 -8.74 25.48
CA ALA A 532 -8.53 -8.45 25.23
C ALA A 532 -8.02 -7.31 26.14
N ALA A 533 -8.76 -6.20 26.23
CA ALA A 533 -8.42 -5.08 27.11
C ALA A 533 -8.43 -5.48 28.61
N GLU A 534 -9.40 -6.30 29.04
CA GLU A 534 -9.46 -6.84 30.41
C GLU A 534 -8.24 -7.71 30.71
N THR A 535 -7.81 -8.52 29.75
CA THR A 535 -6.60 -9.35 29.87
C THR A 535 -5.36 -8.49 30.07
N ASP A 536 -5.17 -7.44 29.26
CA ASP A 536 -4.01 -6.56 29.38
C ASP A 536 -3.99 -5.80 30.71
N ILE A 537 -5.15 -5.34 31.18
CA ILE A 537 -5.31 -4.71 32.49
C ILE A 537 -5.02 -5.72 33.63
N ALA A 538 -5.53 -6.95 33.53
CA ALA A 538 -5.28 -8.00 34.53
C ALA A 538 -3.80 -8.37 34.58
N LEU A 539 -3.13 -8.50 33.43
CA LEU A 539 -1.70 -8.77 33.35
C LEU A 539 -0.86 -7.63 33.93
N LEU A 540 -1.23 -6.39 33.61
CA LEU A 540 -0.59 -5.20 34.15
C LEU A 540 -0.71 -5.13 35.68
N ARG A 541 -1.89 -5.43 36.22
CA ARG A 541 -2.16 -5.51 37.66
C ARG A 541 -1.42 -6.66 38.34
N ALA A 542 -1.37 -7.82 37.71
CA ALA A 542 -0.65 -8.99 38.21
C ALA A 542 0.87 -8.75 38.27
N SER A 543 1.43 -8.06 37.27
CA SER A 543 2.86 -7.76 37.15
C SER A 543 3.32 -6.60 38.05
N GLY A 544 2.38 -5.79 38.55
CA GLY A 544 2.66 -4.68 39.46
C GLY A 544 3.07 -5.13 40.87
N SER A 545 3.62 -4.21 41.66
CA SER A 545 3.96 -4.45 43.07
C SER A 545 2.79 -4.28 44.04
N ASP A 546 1.68 -3.66 43.60
CA ASP A 546 0.52 -3.34 44.43
C ASP A 546 -0.34 -4.57 44.75
N ALA A 547 -0.61 -4.80 46.04
CA ALA A 547 -1.39 -5.94 46.52
C ALA A 547 -2.86 -5.87 46.10
N ALA A 548 -3.45 -4.66 46.02
CA ALA A 548 -4.83 -4.49 45.59
C ALA A 548 -4.99 -4.88 44.11
N GLY A 549 -4.08 -4.40 43.24
CA GLY A 549 -4.01 -4.81 41.84
C GLY A 549 -3.86 -6.32 41.67
N LYS A 550 -2.96 -6.97 42.42
CA LYS A 550 -2.82 -8.44 42.37
C LYS A 550 -4.10 -9.17 42.77
N LYS A 551 -4.81 -8.69 43.79
CA LYS A 551 -6.11 -9.25 44.20
C LYS A 551 -7.17 -9.08 43.11
N GLU A 552 -7.21 -7.95 42.43
CA GLU A 552 -8.12 -7.72 41.30
C GLU A 552 -7.80 -8.64 40.10
N ALA A 553 -6.52 -8.85 39.81
CA ALA A 553 -6.08 -9.79 38.77
C ALA A 553 -6.44 -11.23 39.11
N GLN A 554 -6.34 -11.62 40.40
CA GLN A 554 -6.80 -12.92 40.87
C GLN A 554 -8.33 -13.06 40.75
N ALA A 555 -9.10 -12.04 41.14
CA ALA A 555 -10.56 -12.05 40.99
C ALA A 555 -11.00 -12.12 39.51
N TRP A 556 -10.27 -11.45 38.61
CA TRP A 556 -10.44 -11.60 37.17
C TRP A 556 -10.21 -13.05 36.73
N LEU A 557 -9.11 -13.68 37.18
CA LEU A 557 -8.77 -15.05 36.85
C LEU A 557 -9.83 -16.05 37.34
N GLU A 558 -10.38 -15.85 38.53
CA GLU A 558 -11.47 -16.65 39.11
C GLU A 558 -12.78 -16.51 38.29
N ARG A 559 -13.12 -15.29 37.87
CA ARG A 559 -14.27 -15.05 36.98
C ARG A 559 -14.10 -15.76 35.63
N GLU A 560 -12.92 -15.64 35.03
CA GLU A 560 -12.63 -16.27 33.74
C GLU A 560 -12.70 -17.81 33.80
N ARG A 561 -12.41 -18.41 34.96
CA ARG A 561 -12.60 -19.87 35.18
C ARG A 561 -14.06 -20.29 35.22
N ALA A 562 -14.92 -19.46 35.81
CA ALA A 562 -16.31 -19.82 36.01
C ALA A 562 -17.09 -19.86 34.68
N GLU A 563 -16.64 -19.14 33.66
CA GLU A 563 -17.25 -19.17 32.34
C GLU A 563 -16.85 -20.44 31.57
N THR A 564 -17.80 -21.36 31.44
CA THR A 564 -17.69 -22.51 30.55
C THR A 564 -18.01 -22.11 29.11
N GLY A 565 -17.25 -22.64 28.14
CA GLY A 565 -17.48 -22.41 26.71
C GLY A 565 -17.22 -23.68 25.89
N GLY A 566 -17.75 -23.72 24.67
CA GLY A 566 -17.47 -24.79 23.72
C GLY A 566 -16.02 -24.76 23.22
N ILE A 567 -15.56 -25.88 22.64
CA ILE A 567 -14.23 -26.02 22.02
C ILE A 567 -14.15 -25.06 20.82
N THR A 568 -13.48 -23.93 21.02
CA THR A 568 -13.38 -22.84 20.03
C THR A 568 -12.00 -22.19 20.07
N GLU A 569 -11.61 -21.51 18.99
CA GLU A 569 -10.36 -20.74 18.94
C GLU A 569 -10.27 -19.63 20.01
N ALA A 570 -11.42 -19.09 20.42
CA ALA A 570 -11.50 -18.09 21.48
C ALA A 570 -11.09 -18.68 22.84
N MET A 571 -11.42 -19.95 23.10
CA MET A 571 -11.07 -20.61 24.35
C MET A 571 -9.56 -20.89 24.47
N VAL A 572 -8.88 -21.27 23.38
CA VAL A 572 -7.40 -21.42 23.40
C VAL A 572 -6.74 -20.08 23.75
N THR A 573 -7.19 -19.01 23.10
CA THR A 573 -6.72 -17.63 23.34
C THR A 573 -6.97 -17.21 24.79
N ARG A 574 -8.15 -17.56 25.32
CA ARG A 574 -8.53 -17.26 26.71
C ARG A 574 -7.66 -17.98 27.73
N TYR A 575 -7.51 -19.30 27.63
CA TYR A 575 -6.69 -20.06 28.58
C TYR A 575 -5.21 -19.66 28.52
N GLY A 576 -4.69 -19.34 27.33
CA GLY A 576 -3.37 -18.75 27.19
C GLY A 576 -3.24 -17.40 27.92
N ALA A 577 -4.26 -16.55 27.88
CA ALA A 577 -4.29 -15.29 28.61
C ALA A 577 -4.35 -15.51 30.14
N MET A 578 -5.21 -16.41 30.61
CA MET A 578 -5.31 -16.80 32.01
C MET A 578 -3.98 -17.35 32.54
N ALA A 579 -3.29 -18.18 31.77
CA ALA A 579 -1.98 -18.72 32.14
C ALA A 579 -0.93 -17.62 32.31
N ARG A 580 -0.94 -16.57 31.48
CA ARG A 580 -0.06 -15.39 31.62
C ARG A 580 -0.33 -14.62 32.91
N VAL A 581 -1.59 -14.38 33.23
CA VAL A 581 -1.97 -13.71 34.48
C VAL A 581 -1.60 -14.57 35.69
N ALA A 582 -1.89 -15.87 35.65
CA ALA A 582 -1.50 -16.82 36.70
C ALA A 582 0.01 -16.85 36.92
N ARG A 583 0.81 -16.84 35.83
CA ARG A 583 2.27 -16.78 35.91
C ARG A 583 2.76 -15.48 36.54
N ALA A 584 2.20 -14.33 36.13
CA ALA A 584 2.55 -13.03 36.70
C ALA A 584 2.20 -12.95 38.20
N LEU A 585 1.17 -13.67 38.65
CA LEU A 585 0.80 -13.84 40.05
C LEU A 585 1.61 -14.91 40.81
N ASN A 586 2.49 -15.66 40.13
CA ASN A 586 3.22 -16.82 40.66
C ASN A 586 2.31 -17.93 41.21
N LEU A 587 1.18 -18.20 40.53
CA LEU A 587 0.25 -19.26 40.91
C LEU A 587 0.68 -20.61 40.32
N PRO A 588 0.56 -21.73 41.07
CA PRO A 588 1.02 -23.06 40.63
C PRO A 588 0.22 -23.63 39.45
N GLU A 589 -0.98 -23.11 39.22
CA GLU A 589 -1.93 -23.60 38.21
C GLU A 589 -1.65 -23.13 36.78
N THR A 590 -0.58 -22.36 36.54
CA THR A 590 -0.16 -21.96 35.18
C THR A 590 -0.03 -23.17 34.25
N GLY A 591 0.54 -24.29 34.74
CA GLY A 591 0.68 -25.52 33.96
C GLY A 591 -0.66 -26.11 33.55
N GLY A 592 -1.59 -26.27 34.50
CA GLY A 592 -2.92 -26.82 34.21
C GLY A 592 -3.71 -25.99 33.19
N LEU A 593 -3.64 -24.66 33.26
CA LEU A 593 -4.28 -23.78 32.28
C LEU A 593 -3.70 -23.94 30.87
N LEU A 594 -2.40 -24.21 30.76
CA LEU A 594 -1.73 -24.47 29.48
C LEU A 594 -2.10 -25.83 28.92
N ASP A 595 -2.16 -26.86 29.77
CA ASP A 595 -2.60 -28.19 29.38
C ASP A 595 -4.03 -28.14 28.82
N PHE A 596 -4.93 -27.39 29.46
CA PHE A 596 -6.28 -27.15 28.93
C PHE A 596 -6.27 -26.41 27.58
N ALA A 597 -5.43 -25.39 27.41
CA ALA A 597 -5.30 -24.69 26.13
C ALA A 597 -4.82 -25.63 25.01
N ALA A 598 -3.84 -26.49 25.29
CA ALA A 598 -3.30 -27.49 24.37
C ALA A 598 -4.37 -28.53 23.98
N GLN A 599 -5.08 -29.09 24.96
CA GLN A 599 -6.16 -30.05 24.71
C GLN A 599 -7.28 -29.46 23.86
N ILE A 600 -7.66 -28.20 24.07
CA ILE A 600 -8.66 -27.53 23.24
C ILE A 600 -8.10 -27.30 21.83
N ALA A 601 -6.86 -26.83 21.71
CA ALA A 601 -6.25 -26.56 20.41
C ALA A 601 -6.15 -27.83 19.55
N ASP A 602 -5.79 -28.97 20.16
CA ASP A 602 -5.70 -30.26 19.47
C ASP A 602 -7.04 -30.80 18.97
N GLN A 603 -8.15 -30.35 19.55
CA GLN A 603 -9.50 -30.67 19.11
C GLN A 603 -10.02 -29.75 17.99
N LEU A 604 -9.28 -28.69 17.62
CA LEU A 604 -9.68 -27.77 16.55
C LEU A 604 -9.26 -28.29 15.16
N PRO A 605 -10.02 -27.95 14.09
CA PRO A 605 -9.63 -28.26 12.72
C PRO A 605 -8.22 -27.76 12.39
N ALA A 606 -7.46 -28.51 11.57
CA ALA A 606 -6.11 -28.14 11.15
C ALA A 606 -6.03 -26.73 10.55
N ALA A 607 -7.00 -26.35 9.70
CA ALA A 607 -7.08 -25.01 9.12
C ALA A 607 -7.25 -23.90 10.20
N THR A 608 -8.03 -24.18 11.25
CA THR A 608 -8.20 -23.25 12.39
C THR A 608 -6.93 -23.15 13.23
N ARG A 609 -6.21 -24.26 13.44
CA ARG A 609 -4.90 -24.23 14.10
C ARG A 609 -3.91 -23.40 13.30
N LEU A 610 -3.80 -23.65 11.99
CA LEU A 610 -2.89 -22.92 11.10
C LEU A 610 -3.19 -21.42 11.08
N SER A 611 -4.46 -21.01 10.94
CA SER A 611 -4.84 -19.59 10.88
C SER A 611 -4.57 -18.82 12.18
N ASN A 612 -4.51 -19.52 13.32
CA ASN A 612 -4.29 -18.95 14.64
C ASN A 612 -2.90 -19.21 15.23
N ALA A 613 -2.11 -20.10 14.63
CA ALA A 613 -0.84 -20.58 15.15
C ALA A 613 0.13 -19.45 15.51
N MET A 614 0.32 -18.48 14.60
CA MET A 614 1.21 -17.34 14.85
C MET A 614 0.74 -16.45 16.02
N ARG A 615 -0.58 -16.26 16.16
CA ARG A 615 -1.15 -15.49 17.28
C ARG A 615 -0.92 -16.22 18.61
N TRP A 616 -1.25 -17.50 18.67
CA TRP A 616 -1.08 -18.30 19.88
C TRP A 616 0.38 -18.49 20.28
N GLY A 617 1.28 -18.69 19.30
CA GLY A 617 2.72 -18.72 19.56
C GLY A 617 3.23 -17.43 20.17
N THR A 618 2.81 -16.27 19.63
CA THR A 618 3.19 -14.95 20.18
C THR A 618 2.67 -14.77 21.61
N GLN A 619 1.45 -15.23 21.88
CA GLN A 619 0.81 -15.10 23.18
C GLN A 619 1.43 -16.03 24.24
N ILE A 620 1.76 -17.27 23.88
CA ILE A 620 2.19 -18.30 24.84
C ILE A 620 3.70 -18.32 25.04
N ALA A 621 4.51 -17.85 24.08
CA ALA A 621 5.96 -17.80 24.25
C ALA A 621 6.46 -17.09 25.53
N PRO A 622 5.89 -15.97 26.00
CA PRO A 622 6.27 -15.39 27.30
C PRO A 622 6.11 -16.32 28.51
N LEU A 623 5.36 -17.43 28.38
CA LEU A 623 5.23 -18.49 29.38
C LEU A 623 6.35 -19.54 29.31
N GLY A 624 7.34 -19.37 28.45
CA GLY A 624 8.52 -20.22 28.34
C GLY A 624 8.42 -21.26 27.22
N GLU A 625 9.58 -21.76 26.81
CA GLU A 625 9.71 -22.70 25.69
C GLU A 625 8.93 -24.00 25.92
N ASN A 626 8.99 -24.59 27.13
CA ASN A 626 8.27 -25.82 27.46
C ASN A 626 6.75 -25.67 27.35
N ALA A 627 6.20 -24.54 27.83
CA ALA A 627 4.79 -24.22 27.73
C ALA A 627 4.34 -24.11 26.28
N PHE A 628 5.15 -23.46 25.45
CA PHE A 628 4.90 -23.32 24.03
C PHE A 628 5.01 -24.65 23.29
N THR A 629 6.02 -25.48 23.56
CA THR A 629 6.18 -26.77 22.89
C THR A 629 5.04 -27.73 23.22
N GLY A 630 4.55 -27.74 24.47
CA GLY A 630 3.41 -28.56 24.87
C GLY A 630 2.12 -28.17 24.14
N LEU A 631 1.92 -26.89 23.80
CA LEU A 631 0.77 -26.45 23.01
C LEU A 631 0.72 -27.05 21.61
N ILE A 632 1.88 -27.22 20.96
CA ILE A 632 1.97 -27.49 19.52
C ILE A 632 2.48 -28.89 19.19
N GLU A 633 2.68 -29.74 20.19
CA GLU A 633 3.31 -31.06 20.05
C GLU A 633 2.60 -31.94 19.00
N ASN A 634 1.26 -31.86 18.97
CA ASN A 634 0.40 -32.68 18.11
C ASN A 634 -0.07 -31.94 16.83
N TRP A 635 0.54 -30.81 16.48
CA TRP A 635 0.13 -30.02 15.32
C TRP A 635 0.87 -30.45 14.05
N ASP A 636 0.24 -30.23 12.89
CA ASP A 636 0.87 -30.45 11.60
C ASP A 636 2.04 -29.47 11.36
N ALA A 637 2.92 -29.84 10.43
CA ALA A 637 4.17 -29.10 10.21
C ALA A 637 3.95 -27.61 9.80
N PRO A 638 3.00 -27.27 8.89
CA PRO A 638 2.66 -25.87 8.62
C PRO A 638 2.20 -25.09 9.86
N ALA A 639 1.31 -25.65 10.68
CA ALA A 639 0.84 -24.99 11.89
C ALA A 639 1.96 -24.84 12.93
N ARG A 640 2.84 -25.84 13.09
CA ARG A 640 4.03 -25.75 13.95
C ARG A 640 4.99 -24.66 13.50
N LEU A 641 5.24 -24.56 12.19
CA LEU A 641 6.08 -23.50 11.61
C LEU A 641 5.50 -22.12 11.92
N ALA A 642 4.21 -21.89 11.65
CA ALA A 642 3.55 -20.63 11.95
C ALA A 642 3.58 -20.30 13.46
N ALA A 643 3.39 -21.31 14.32
CA ALA A 643 3.42 -21.16 15.77
C ALA A 643 4.80 -20.78 16.28
N TRP A 644 5.86 -21.46 15.82
CA TRP A 644 7.25 -21.09 16.16
C TRP A 644 7.59 -19.68 15.66
N GLY A 645 7.02 -19.26 14.52
CA GLY A 645 7.15 -17.91 13.98
C GLY A 645 6.57 -16.87 14.93
N GLY A 646 5.38 -17.15 15.47
CA GLY A 646 4.78 -16.37 16.54
C GLY A 646 5.63 -16.39 17.82
N ALA A 647 6.10 -17.56 18.23
CA ALA A 647 6.85 -17.72 19.46
C ALA A 647 8.17 -16.95 19.44
N ALA A 648 8.93 -17.00 18.35
CA ALA A 648 10.14 -16.21 18.17
C ALA A 648 9.86 -14.71 18.34
N ARG A 649 8.74 -14.20 17.80
CA ARG A 649 8.32 -12.80 18.00
C ARG A 649 7.94 -12.52 19.46
N GLY A 650 7.20 -13.42 20.10
CA GLY A 650 6.81 -13.30 21.50
C GLY A 650 8.01 -13.28 22.46
N PHE A 651 8.98 -14.18 22.26
CA PHE A 651 10.24 -14.19 23.01
C PHE A 651 11.04 -12.92 22.79
N ALA A 652 11.22 -12.48 21.54
CA ALA A 652 11.94 -11.26 21.21
C ALA A 652 11.28 -10.01 21.86
N ALA A 653 9.95 -9.89 21.76
CA ALA A 653 9.20 -8.79 22.36
C ALA A 653 9.25 -8.81 23.91
N GLY A 654 9.30 -10.00 24.52
CA GLY A 654 9.52 -10.17 25.95
C GLY A 654 10.97 -9.98 26.39
N GLY A 655 11.90 -9.78 25.44
CA GLY A 655 13.32 -9.62 25.74
C GLY A 655 14.07 -10.92 26.05
N ASP A 656 13.50 -12.09 25.74
CA ASP A 656 14.17 -13.38 25.85
C ASP A 656 14.86 -13.74 24.53
N ILE A 657 16.01 -13.10 24.31
CA ILE A 657 16.80 -13.19 23.06
C ILE A 657 17.26 -14.63 22.78
N GLU A 658 17.64 -15.37 23.81
CA GLU A 658 18.15 -16.73 23.65
C GLU A 658 17.04 -17.71 23.25
N SER A 659 15.85 -17.61 23.86
CA SER A 659 14.70 -18.40 23.42
C SER A 659 14.24 -18.01 22.01
N ALA A 660 14.31 -16.72 21.64
CA ALA A 660 14.02 -16.28 20.28
C ALA A 660 15.01 -16.88 19.25
N ARG A 661 16.31 -16.93 19.55
CA ARG A 661 17.33 -17.59 18.71
C ARG A 661 17.09 -19.09 18.56
N ARG A 662 16.76 -19.79 19.66
CA ARG A 662 16.41 -21.22 19.61
C ARG A 662 15.15 -21.46 18.77
N ALA A 663 14.12 -20.63 18.95
CA ALA A 663 12.91 -20.67 18.13
C ALA A 663 13.20 -20.49 16.63
N LEU A 664 14.09 -19.55 16.27
CA LEU A 664 14.54 -19.35 14.89
C LEU A 664 15.30 -20.54 14.31
N LYS A 665 16.20 -21.16 15.09
CA LYS A 665 16.88 -22.39 14.68
C LYS A 665 15.89 -23.52 14.40
N THR A 666 14.85 -23.64 15.23
CA THR A 666 13.76 -24.60 15.01
C THR A 666 12.95 -24.27 13.76
N LEU A 667 12.69 -22.98 13.50
CA LEU A 667 12.03 -22.54 12.27
C LEU A 667 12.82 -22.87 11.01
N ASP A 668 14.12 -22.64 11.02
CA ASP A 668 14.99 -22.97 9.89
C ASP A 668 15.01 -24.48 9.61
N ALA A 669 15.03 -25.30 10.67
CA ALA A 669 14.92 -26.76 10.55
C ALA A 669 13.56 -27.19 9.98
N LEU A 670 12.46 -26.60 10.46
CA LEU A 670 11.11 -26.88 9.95
C LEU A 670 10.95 -26.44 8.49
N ALA A 671 11.44 -25.25 8.11
CA ALA A 671 11.35 -24.77 6.73
C ALA A 671 12.17 -25.60 5.73
N ALA A 672 13.19 -26.32 6.21
CA ALA A 672 13.94 -27.28 5.39
C ALA A 672 13.15 -28.58 5.12
N ASP A 673 12.11 -28.87 5.89
CA ASP A 673 11.26 -30.06 5.74
C ASP A 673 10.56 -30.07 4.36
N PRO A 674 10.75 -31.12 3.53
CA PRO A 674 10.05 -31.27 2.26
C PRO A 674 8.53 -31.20 2.36
N ALA A 675 7.93 -31.64 3.48
CA ALA A 675 6.49 -31.60 3.70
C ALA A 675 5.96 -30.16 3.80
N ILE A 676 6.71 -29.27 4.47
CA ILE A 676 6.38 -27.84 4.57
C ILE A 676 6.50 -27.16 3.21
N LYS A 677 7.55 -27.46 2.44
CA LYS A 677 7.70 -26.94 1.06
C LYS A 677 6.59 -27.40 0.13
N ALA A 678 6.14 -28.64 0.27
CA ALA A 678 5.02 -29.17 -0.52
C ALA A 678 3.70 -28.51 -0.11
N ALA A 679 3.47 -28.28 1.18
CA ALA A 679 2.27 -27.61 1.69
C ALA A 679 2.19 -26.14 1.22
N SER A 680 3.30 -25.39 1.31
CA SER A 680 3.33 -23.98 0.91
C SER A 680 3.17 -23.78 -0.62
N ALA A 681 3.59 -24.75 -1.42
CA ALA A 681 3.44 -24.72 -2.88
C ALA A 681 1.97 -24.80 -3.36
N ASN A 682 1.05 -25.23 -2.50
CA ASN A 682 -0.38 -25.39 -2.82
C ASN A 682 -1.25 -24.20 -2.36
N GLU A 683 -0.70 -23.22 -1.62
CA GLU A 683 -1.43 -22.01 -1.23
C GLU A 683 -1.16 -20.87 -2.21
N THR A 684 -1.88 -20.84 -3.33
CA THR A 684 -1.51 -19.98 -4.47
C THR A 684 -2.41 -18.76 -4.71
N ARG A 685 -3.57 -18.63 -4.06
CA ARG A 685 -4.50 -17.51 -4.34
C ARG A 685 -4.50 -16.35 -3.36
N TYR A 686 -4.13 -16.59 -2.11
CA TYR A 686 -3.90 -15.53 -1.13
C TYR A 686 -2.74 -15.98 -0.26
N ARG A 687 -1.54 -15.45 -0.54
CA ARG A 687 -0.40 -15.60 0.36
C ARG A 687 -0.76 -14.93 1.68
N SER A 688 -1.34 -15.69 2.60
CA SER A 688 -1.47 -15.23 3.96
C SER A 688 -0.05 -15.08 4.49
N TYR A 689 0.28 -13.91 5.04
CA TYR A 689 1.56 -13.67 5.72
C TYR A 689 1.86 -14.71 6.82
N ALA A 690 0.85 -15.48 7.25
CA ALA A 690 0.95 -16.50 8.28
C ALA A 690 1.47 -17.87 7.79
N THR A 691 1.52 -18.15 6.48
CA THR A 691 1.68 -19.52 5.99
C THR A 691 2.83 -19.74 5.00
N THR A 692 3.39 -18.68 4.40
CA THR A 692 4.59 -18.82 3.56
C THR A 692 5.82 -18.95 4.46
N PRO A 693 6.56 -20.09 4.43
CA PRO A 693 7.68 -20.35 5.33
C PRO A 693 8.71 -19.22 5.37
N GLU A 694 9.03 -18.68 4.20
CA GLU A 694 9.98 -17.58 4.07
C GLU A 694 9.48 -16.35 4.82
N LEU A 695 8.23 -15.92 4.63
CA LEU A 695 7.68 -14.74 5.30
C LEU A 695 7.57 -14.92 6.82
N VAL A 696 7.23 -16.13 7.28
CA VAL A 696 7.18 -16.47 8.71
C VAL A 696 8.58 -16.32 9.32
N ILE A 697 9.60 -16.90 8.70
CA ILE A 697 11.00 -16.80 9.13
C ILE A 697 11.49 -15.35 9.08
N GLN A 698 11.25 -14.63 7.98
CA GLN A 698 11.68 -13.23 7.84
C GLN A 698 11.08 -12.35 8.93
N GLY A 699 9.79 -12.51 9.24
CA GLY A 699 9.15 -11.74 10.31
C GLY A 699 9.63 -12.11 11.70
N ALA A 700 9.97 -13.39 11.95
CA ALA A 700 10.60 -13.82 13.21
C ALA A 700 12.02 -13.24 13.37
N ARG A 701 12.84 -13.29 12.30
CA ARG A 701 14.18 -12.68 12.28
C ARG A 701 14.11 -11.17 12.48
N GLY A 702 13.18 -10.49 11.81
CA GLY A 702 12.95 -9.06 12.00
C GLY A 702 12.66 -8.70 13.47
N ALA A 703 11.80 -9.48 14.16
CA ALA A 703 11.53 -9.25 15.58
C ALA A 703 12.76 -9.47 16.47
N LEU A 704 13.56 -10.52 16.20
CA LEU A 704 14.83 -10.73 16.91
C LEU A 704 15.81 -9.58 16.67
N VAL A 705 16.00 -9.14 15.42
CA VAL A 705 16.89 -8.03 15.08
C VAL A 705 16.44 -6.75 15.78
N ARG A 706 15.13 -6.46 15.82
CA ARG A 706 14.59 -5.32 16.56
C ARG A 706 14.95 -5.39 18.04
N ALA A 707 14.69 -6.52 18.70
CA ALA A 707 15.01 -6.70 20.12
C ALA A 707 16.53 -6.65 20.41
N LEU A 708 17.35 -7.18 19.51
CA LEU A 708 18.81 -7.07 19.59
C LEU A 708 19.26 -5.62 19.40
N SER A 709 18.66 -4.87 18.48
CA SER A 709 19.10 -3.50 18.19
C SER A 709 19.06 -2.57 19.41
N GLU A 710 18.14 -2.80 20.34
CA GLU A 710 18.05 -2.03 21.60
C GLU A 710 19.14 -2.40 22.63
N ARG A 711 19.71 -3.62 22.55
CA ARG A 711 20.62 -4.19 23.56
C ARG A 711 22.06 -4.34 23.08
N ASP A 712 22.22 -4.92 21.91
CA ASP A 712 23.47 -5.22 21.22
C ASP A 712 23.29 -4.98 19.71
N PRO A 713 23.42 -3.71 19.26
CA PRO A 713 23.28 -3.33 17.86
C PRO A 713 24.28 -4.04 16.93
N ALA A 714 25.48 -4.36 17.42
CA ALA A 714 26.49 -5.05 16.62
C ALA A 714 26.05 -6.48 16.30
N ALA A 715 25.54 -7.21 17.30
CA ALA A 715 24.93 -8.52 17.07
C ALA A 715 23.68 -8.42 16.16
N ALA A 716 22.87 -7.37 16.33
CA ALA A 716 21.71 -7.12 15.49
C ALA A 716 22.09 -6.91 14.00
N LEU A 717 23.19 -6.20 13.72
CA LEU A 717 23.71 -6.00 12.38
C LEU A 717 24.15 -7.32 11.73
N VAL A 718 24.77 -8.22 12.49
CA VAL A 718 25.16 -9.55 12.00
C VAL A 718 23.91 -10.39 11.70
N GLU A 719 22.94 -10.38 12.61
CA GLU A 719 21.69 -11.14 12.46
C GLU A 719 20.83 -10.63 11.28
N SER A 720 20.85 -9.33 10.98
CA SER A 720 20.06 -8.76 9.87
C SER A 720 20.48 -9.31 8.51
N ALA A 721 21.74 -9.72 8.35
CA ALA A 721 22.26 -10.28 7.10
C ALA A 721 21.55 -11.58 6.67
N ALA A 722 20.89 -12.28 7.61
CA ALA A 722 20.10 -13.47 7.32
C ALA A 722 18.70 -13.15 6.77
N ILE A 723 18.32 -11.87 6.68
CA ILE A 723 17.02 -11.44 6.15
C ILE A 723 17.09 -11.36 4.62
N ALA A 724 16.37 -12.26 3.94
CA ALA A 724 16.43 -12.39 2.47
C ALA A 724 15.49 -11.43 1.75
N ASP A 725 14.39 -11.03 2.39
CA ASP A 725 13.49 -10.03 1.82
C ASP A 725 14.14 -8.64 1.93
N ASN A 726 14.37 -8.01 0.78
CA ASN A 726 15.06 -6.72 0.71
C ASN A 726 14.37 -5.65 1.55
N PHE A 727 13.03 -5.61 1.58
CA PHE A 727 12.27 -4.60 2.33
C PHE A 727 12.38 -4.82 3.84
N ALA A 728 12.17 -6.06 4.30
CA ALA A 728 12.35 -6.41 5.70
C ALA A 728 13.80 -6.18 6.17
N HIS A 729 14.80 -6.50 5.34
CA HIS A 729 16.21 -6.31 5.67
C HIS A 729 16.54 -4.81 5.78
N GLN A 730 16.04 -4.00 4.86
CA GLN A 730 16.22 -2.55 4.91
C GLN A 730 15.64 -1.95 6.21
N ASN A 731 14.45 -2.36 6.63
CA ASN A 731 13.84 -1.91 7.89
C ASN A 731 14.61 -2.41 9.11
N ALA A 732 15.11 -3.64 9.08
CA ALA A 732 15.95 -4.20 10.13
C ALA A 732 17.24 -3.39 10.32
N LEU A 733 17.90 -2.98 9.22
CA LEU A 733 19.09 -2.11 9.28
C LEU A 733 18.79 -0.73 9.86
N LEU A 734 17.58 -0.19 9.66
CA LEU A 734 17.17 1.07 10.29
C LEU A 734 16.97 0.91 11.80
N TRP A 735 16.41 -0.21 12.26
CA TRP A 735 16.32 -0.51 13.70
C TRP A 735 17.72 -0.64 14.31
N VAL A 736 18.62 -1.37 13.65
CA VAL A 736 20.04 -1.48 14.04
C VAL A 736 20.69 -0.12 14.14
N ALA A 737 20.55 0.72 13.11
CA ALA A 737 21.13 2.06 13.09
C ALA A 737 20.60 2.94 14.23
N ASN A 738 19.29 2.93 14.48
CA ASN A 738 18.68 3.70 15.55
C ASN A 738 19.13 3.21 16.94
N GLY A 739 19.12 1.90 17.18
CA GLY A 739 19.60 1.31 18.42
C GLY A 739 21.07 1.58 18.69
N ALA A 740 21.92 1.47 17.67
CA ALA A 740 23.34 1.84 17.73
C ALA A 740 23.55 3.31 18.05
N ARG A 741 22.81 4.21 17.37
CA ARG A 741 22.83 5.65 17.61
C ARG A 741 22.46 6.01 19.05
N LEU A 742 21.36 5.47 19.57
CA LEU A 742 20.88 5.73 20.94
C LEU A 742 21.88 5.24 22.01
N ARG A 743 22.74 4.26 21.69
CA ARG A 743 23.78 3.74 22.59
C ARG A 743 25.17 4.37 22.36
N GLY A 744 25.30 5.30 21.42
CA GLY A 744 26.58 5.91 21.08
C GLY A 744 27.53 5.03 20.25
N ASP A 745 27.09 3.88 19.74
CA ASP A 745 27.87 3.02 18.84
C ASP A 745 27.81 3.56 17.40
N LYS A 746 28.61 4.62 17.16
CA LYS A 746 28.67 5.28 15.86
C LYS A 746 29.09 4.34 14.74
N ALA A 747 30.05 3.44 14.98
CA ALA A 747 30.60 2.58 13.93
C ALA A 747 29.54 1.62 13.38
N THR A 748 28.80 0.93 14.26
CA THR A 748 27.72 0.04 13.85
C THR A 748 26.58 0.81 13.18
N ALA A 749 26.23 1.99 13.71
CA ALA A 749 25.18 2.82 13.12
C ALA A 749 25.52 3.21 11.68
N ILE A 750 26.73 3.75 11.44
CA ILE A 750 27.21 4.13 10.10
C ILE A 750 27.24 2.92 9.15
N ALA A 751 27.72 1.77 9.64
CA ALA A 751 27.77 0.54 8.84
C ALA A 751 26.36 0.09 8.40
N ALA A 752 25.39 0.11 9.30
CA ALA A 752 24.00 -0.23 9.00
C ALA A 752 23.37 0.77 8.00
N LEU A 753 23.54 2.07 8.23
CA LEU A 753 23.02 3.13 7.35
C LEU A 753 23.57 3.03 5.91
N ARG A 754 24.86 2.75 5.75
CA ARG A 754 25.44 2.55 4.41
C ARG A 754 24.89 1.30 3.72
N GLN A 755 24.51 0.26 4.45
CA GLN A 755 23.86 -0.92 3.87
C GLN A 755 22.44 -0.63 3.40
N VAL A 756 21.68 0.24 4.06
CA VAL A 756 20.33 0.66 3.63
C VAL A 756 20.32 1.12 2.18
N PHE A 757 21.37 1.81 1.72
CA PHE A 757 21.50 2.34 0.36
C PHE A 757 21.93 1.33 -0.71
N LYS A 758 22.27 0.09 -0.32
CA LYS A 758 22.59 -0.99 -1.28
C LYS A 758 21.34 -1.61 -1.90
N PHE A 759 20.16 -1.41 -1.30
CA PHE A 759 18.91 -2.01 -1.75
C PHE A 759 18.26 -1.20 -2.89
N ASN A 760 17.82 -1.90 -3.94
CA ASN A 760 17.10 -1.28 -5.05
C ASN A 760 15.57 -1.31 -4.85
N ILE A 761 15.05 -0.67 -3.80
CA ILE A 761 13.61 -0.67 -3.48
C ILE A 761 12.93 0.61 -4.01
N GLY A 762 11.64 0.49 -4.33
CA GLY A 762 10.78 1.59 -4.77
C GLY A 762 10.39 2.56 -3.65
N ASN A 763 10.19 2.06 -2.43
CA ASN A 763 9.96 2.89 -1.25
C ASN A 763 11.21 3.68 -0.90
N THR A 764 11.05 4.97 -0.61
CA THR A 764 12.15 5.90 -0.36
C THR A 764 12.21 6.47 1.05
N GLU A 765 11.14 6.30 1.84
CA GLU A 765 11.12 6.61 3.27
C GLU A 765 12.32 6.02 4.01
N PRO A 766 12.73 4.75 3.78
CA PRO A 766 13.89 4.19 4.47
C PRO A 766 15.21 4.93 4.17
N PHE A 767 15.40 5.47 2.96
CA PHE A 767 16.61 6.23 2.62
C PHE A 767 16.61 7.60 3.29
N ALA A 768 15.46 8.27 3.32
CA ALA A 768 15.32 9.56 3.98
C ALA A 768 15.50 9.43 5.51
N LEU A 769 14.91 8.40 6.11
CA LEU A 769 15.10 8.10 7.53
C LEU A 769 16.55 7.72 7.85
N ALA A 770 17.22 6.93 6.99
CA ALA A 770 18.63 6.63 7.13
C ALA A 770 19.51 7.90 7.06
N ALA A 771 19.21 8.82 6.15
CA ALA A 771 19.92 10.09 6.05
C ALA A 771 19.73 10.95 7.31
N TRP A 772 18.52 10.96 7.87
CA TRP A 772 18.23 11.63 9.14
C TRP A 772 19.04 11.06 10.30
N TYR A 773 19.05 9.73 10.47
CA TYR A 773 19.90 9.09 11.47
C TYR A 773 21.39 9.38 11.24
N GLY A 774 21.83 9.41 9.99
CA GLY A 774 23.19 9.79 9.61
C GLY A 774 23.57 11.16 10.15
N ALA A 775 22.74 12.18 9.91
CA ALA A 775 22.98 13.55 10.36
C ALA A 775 23.06 13.69 11.89
N GLN A 776 22.30 12.88 12.63
CA GLN A 776 22.36 12.86 14.10
C GLN A 776 23.65 12.23 14.64
N ILE A 777 24.30 11.36 13.85
CA ILE A 777 25.57 10.71 14.22
C ILE A 777 26.78 11.57 13.81
N ASP A 778 26.72 12.08 12.58
CA ASP A 778 27.71 12.87 11.87
C ASP A 778 27.02 13.71 10.77
N PRO A 779 27.00 15.06 10.89
CA PRO A 779 26.37 15.93 9.89
C PRO A 779 26.83 15.68 8.45
N ALA A 780 28.13 15.40 8.23
CA ALA A 780 28.66 15.16 6.89
C ALA A 780 28.14 13.85 6.27
N LEU A 781 27.96 12.81 7.10
CA LEU A 781 27.29 11.59 6.68
C LEU A 781 25.82 11.85 6.34
N GLY A 782 25.14 12.66 7.15
CA GLY A 782 23.77 13.10 6.87
C GLY A 782 23.64 13.70 5.48
N GLU A 783 24.47 14.69 5.18
CA GLU A 783 24.51 15.37 3.88
C GLU A 783 24.78 14.37 2.72
N GLU A 784 25.77 13.48 2.88
CA GLU A 784 26.08 12.41 1.90
C GLU A 784 24.85 11.54 1.62
N LEU A 785 24.16 11.09 2.66
CA LEU A 785 23.00 10.19 2.55
C LEU A 785 21.76 10.92 2.03
N PHE A 786 21.56 12.19 2.37
CA PHE A 786 20.46 13.01 1.82
C PHE A 786 20.66 13.24 0.32
N ALA A 787 21.87 13.57 -0.11
CA ALA A 787 22.20 13.70 -1.53
C ALA A 787 21.90 12.40 -2.29
N LYS A 788 22.25 11.24 -1.72
CA LYS A 788 21.92 9.92 -2.30
C LYS A 788 20.41 9.65 -2.32
N ALA A 789 19.68 9.98 -1.25
CA ALA A 789 18.24 9.79 -1.17
C ALA A 789 17.52 10.66 -2.21
N ARG A 790 17.90 11.94 -2.31
CA ARG A 790 17.38 12.90 -3.27
C ARG A 790 17.65 12.46 -4.71
N ALA A 791 18.91 12.17 -5.06
CA ALA A 791 19.26 11.70 -6.40
C ALA A 791 18.51 10.42 -6.81
N ARG A 792 18.20 9.55 -5.85
CA ARG A 792 17.43 8.33 -6.08
C ARG A 792 15.94 8.60 -6.36
N VAL A 793 15.36 9.60 -5.69
CA VAL A 793 13.99 10.07 -5.96
C VAL A 793 13.94 10.77 -7.32
N GLU A 794 14.88 11.68 -7.59
CA GLU A 794 14.95 12.46 -8.84
C GLU A 794 15.22 11.58 -10.06
N LYS A 795 16.10 10.56 -9.98
CA LYS A 795 16.33 9.63 -11.10
C LYS A 795 15.07 8.88 -11.54
N LYS A 796 14.07 8.76 -10.66
CA LYS A 796 12.82 8.07 -10.94
C LYS A 796 11.67 9.04 -11.29
N SER A 797 11.84 10.36 -11.16
CA SER A 797 10.76 11.36 -11.11
C SER A 797 10.06 11.66 -12.44
N SER A 798 10.43 11.03 -13.57
CA SER A 798 9.72 11.21 -14.84
C SER A 798 8.25 10.79 -14.79
N ASN A 799 7.84 10.02 -13.76
CA ASN A 799 6.46 9.58 -13.55
C ASN A 799 5.88 10.20 -12.26
N LEU A 800 4.67 10.78 -12.35
CA LEU A 800 3.87 11.32 -11.21
C LEU A 800 3.82 10.39 -9.98
N HIS A 801 3.93 9.07 -10.19
CA HIS A 801 3.98 8.04 -9.15
C HIS A 801 5.17 8.12 -8.18
N VAL A 802 6.22 8.90 -8.48
CA VAL A 802 7.45 8.95 -7.66
C VAL A 802 7.43 10.10 -6.64
N SER A 803 6.41 10.95 -6.70
CA SER A 803 6.14 12.02 -5.73
C SER A 803 6.01 11.53 -4.27
N TYR A 804 5.70 10.25 -4.03
CA TYR A 804 5.67 9.71 -2.66
C TYR A 804 6.96 9.89 -1.89
N GLY A 805 8.09 9.84 -2.60
CA GLY A 805 9.39 9.81 -1.97
C GLY A 805 9.96 11.15 -1.60
N ILE A 806 9.64 12.16 -2.40
CA ILE A 806 10.17 13.51 -2.16
C ILE A 806 9.58 14.10 -0.88
N GLY A 807 8.33 13.75 -0.54
CA GLY A 807 7.71 14.13 0.72
C GLY A 807 8.41 13.56 1.95
N ASP A 808 8.94 12.32 1.89
CA ASP A 808 9.70 11.75 3.00
C ASP A 808 11.06 12.44 3.14
N VAL A 809 11.76 12.66 2.03
CA VAL A 809 13.03 13.41 2.01
C VAL A 809 12.84 14.79 2.61
N ALA A 810 11.83 15.54 2.16
CA ALA A 810 11.48 16.84 2.73
C ALA A 810 11.20 16.75 4.24
N TYR A 811 10.36 15.81 4.68
CA TYR A 811 10.01 15.70 6.09
C TYR A 811 11.21 15.47 7.02
N TYR A 812 12.15 14.64 6.60
CA TYR A 812 13.35 14.38 7.39
C TYR A 812 14.38 15.51 7.26
N LEU A 813 14.51 16.11 6.08
CA LEU A 813 15.39 17.26 5.83
C LEU A 813 14.96 18.49 6.64
N ALA A 814 13.65 18.70 6.85
CA ALA A 814 13.09 19.78 7.66
C ALA A 814 13.65 19.89 9.08
N ARG A 815 14.25 18.80 9.61
CA ARG A 815 14.84 18.75 10.95
C ARG A 815 16.33 19.11 10.99
N ILE A 816 16.99 19.08 9.84
CA ILE A 816 18.45 19.22 9.72
C ILE A 816 18.77 20.49 8.96
N ASP A 817 18.14 20.67 7.80
CA ASP A 817 18.23 21.85 6.96
C ASP A 817 16.80 22.32 6.61
N PRO A 818 16.17 23.11 7.50
CA PRO A 818 14.81 23.57 7.28
C PRO A 818 14.69 24.51 6.06
N ALA A 819 15.78 25.17 5.64
CA ALA A 819 15.78 26.05 4.47
C ALA A 819 15.74 25.24 3.18
N GLN A 820 16.61 24.24 3.02
CA GLN A 820 16.61 23.36 1.86
C GLN A 820 15.31 22.56 1.78
N SER A 821 14.81 22.11 2.94
CA SER A 821 13.50 21.47 3.00
C SER A 821 12.36 22.42 2.62
N ARG A 822 12.39 23.70 3.03
CA ARG A 822 11.35 24.67 2.67
C ARG A 822 11.27 24.87 1.17
N VAL A 823 12.44 25.02 0.54
CA VAL A 823 12.58 25.13 -0.91
C VAL A 823 12.00 23.92 -1.61
N LEU A 824 12.37 22.71 -1.16
CA LEU A 824 11.85 21.47 -1.74
C LEU A 824 10.34 21.35 -1.59
N VAL A 825 9.81 21.66 -0.41
CA VAL A 825 8.37 21.56 -0.12
C VAL A 825 7.56 22.49 -1.00
N GLU A 826 7.91 23.78 -1.07
CA GLU A 826 7.12 24.75 -1.85
C GLU A 826 7.15 24.45 -3.35
N ARG A 827 8.30 24.01 -3.88
CA ARG A 827 8.41 23.56 -5.28
C ARG A 827 7.48 22.40 -5.58
N GLU A 828 7.59 21.33 -4.80
CA GLU A 828 6.77 20.13 -5.00
C GLU A 828 5.29 20.41 -4.73
N TRP A 829 4.98 21.28 -3.77
CA TRP A 829 3.61 21.70 -3.50
C TRP A 829 3.01 22.44 -4.69
N SER A 830 3.74 23.41 -5.26
CA SER A 830 3.32 24.15 -6.45
C SER A 830 3.08 23.22 -7.64
N ARG A 831 3.95 22.22 -7.81
CA ARG A 831 3.83 21.19 -8.85
C ARG A 831 2.59 20.32 -8.67
N LEU A 832 2.28 19.93 -7.43
CA LEU A 832 1.16 19.03 -7.12
C LEU A 832 -0.20 19.75 -7.06
N THR A 833 -0.24 21.02 -6.66
CA THR A 833 -1.50 21.75 -6.40
C THR A 833 -2.48 21.73 -7.59
N PRO A 834 -2.05 21.95 -8.86
CA PRO A 834 -2.95 21.86 -10.01
C PRO A 834 -3.62 20.49 -10.17
N SER A 835 -2.97 19.42 -9.70
CA SER A 835 -3.48 18.05 -9.79
C SER A 835 -4.49 17.69 -8.71
N PHE A 836 -4.59 18.45 -7.60
CA PHE A 836 -5.52 18.13 -6.51
C PHE A 836 -7.00 18.17 -6.95
N SER A 837 -7.31 18.89 -8.02
CA SER A 837 -8.66 18.96 -8.59
C SER A 837 -8.94 17.86 -9.62
N GLN A 838 -7.93 17.11 -10.07
CA GLN A 838 -8.10 16.04 -11.04
C GLN A 838 -8.65 14.80 -10.33
N LYS A 839 -9.86 14.36 -10.71
CA LYS A 839 -10.38 13.07 -10.29
C LYS A 839 -9.42 12.00 -10.83
N THR A 840 -8.79 11.24 -9.93
CA THR A 840 -7.94 10.11 -10.33
C THR A 840 -8.82 9.06 -10.98
N ASP A 841 -8.74 8.95 -12.29
CA ASP A 841 -9.48 7.94 -13.06
C ASP A 841 -8.77 6.58 -12.90
N GLN A 842 -9.46 5.63 -12.26
CA GLN A 842 -9.15 4.19 -12.21
C GLN A 842 -8.06 3.68 -11.24
N PHE A 843 -8.33 2.44 -10.82
CA PHE A 843 -7.60 1.62 -9.85
C PHE A 843 -6.09 1.55 -10.11
N GLY A 844 -5.30 2.14 -9.23
CA GLY A 844 -3.86 1.86 -9.13
C GLY A 844 -2.95 3.08 -9.24
N ASP A 845 -3.49 4.23 -9.66
CA ASP A 845 -2.68 5.44 -9.69
C ASP A 845 -2.40 5.94 -8.27
N ALA A 846 -1.12 6.22 -8.04
CA ALA A 846 -0.59 6.87 -6.86
C ALA A 846 -1.48 8.05 -6.46
N ASN A 847 -2.23 7.95 -5.36
CA ASN A 847 -3.00 9.08 -4.83
C ASN A 847 -2.05 10.27 -4.55
N PRO A 848 -2.10 11.37 -5.33
CA PRO A 848 -1.21 12.53 -5.16
C PRO A 848 -1.34 13.14 -3.76
N ASN A 849 -2.45 12.90 -3.08
CA ASN A 849 -2.74 13.40 -1.74
C ASN A 849 -1.79 12.83 -0.69
N SER A 850 -1.23 11.65 -0.90
CA SER A 850 -0.28 11.06 0.05
C SER A 850 1.11 11.73 -0.04
N ALA A 851 1.55 12.13 -1.22
CA ALA A 851 2.74 12.97 -1.38
C ALA A 851 2.50 14.36 -0.76
N ALA A 852 1.37 14.98 -1.08
CA ALA A 852 0.95 16.26 -0.51
C ALA A 852 0.88 16.22 1.02
N THR A 853 0.34 15.16 1.61
CA THR A 853 0.28 14.93 3.05
C THR A 853 1.68 14.94 3.67
N LYS A 854 2.67 14.31 3.04
CA LYS A 854 4.05 14.30 3.54
C LYS A 854 4.72 15.66 3.43
N LEU A 855 4.43 16.42 2.37
CA LEU A 855 4.87 17.82 2.22
C LEU A 855 4.26 18.73 3.28
N VAL A 856 2.97 18.56 3.59
CA VAL A 856 2.30 19.23 4.72
C VAL A 856 3.02 18.89 6.03
N ARG A 857 3.32 17.61 6.29
CA ARG A 857 4.07 17.19 7.50
C ARG A 857 5.43 17.85 7.58
N ALA A 858 6.16 17.94 6.46
CA ALA A 858 7.43 18.64 6.39
C ALA A 858 7.26 20.13 6.71
N MET A 859 6.26 20.78 6.11
CA MET A 859 6.00 22.20 6.37
C MET A 859 5.61 22.46 7.82
N LEU A 860 4.82 21.59 8.45
CA LEU A 860 4.45 21.73 9.86
C LEU A 860 5.66 21.69 10.82
N VAL A 861 6.79 21.12 10.39
CA VAL A 861 8.05 21.14 11.14
C VAL A 861 8.82 22.45 10.93
N ILE A 862 8.73 23.04 9.73
CA ILE A 862 9.48 24.25 9.32
C ILE A 862 8.74 25.53 9.70
N ASP A 863 7.49 25.63 9.28
CA ASP A 863 6.59 26.78 9.38
C ASP A 863 5.16 26.25 9.61
N PRO A 864 4.75 26.07 10.88
CA PRO A 864 3.48 25.44 11.20
C PRO A 864 2.27 26.24 10.69
N ALA A 865 2.39 27.57 10.56
CA ALA A 865 1.32 28.41 10.03
C ALA A 865 1.10 28.13 8.53
N ARG A 866 2.17 28.11 7.73
CA ARG A 866 2.08 27.70 6.32
C ARG A 866 1.64 26.24 6.17
N GLY A 867 2.12 25.34 7.02
CA GLY A 867 1.70 23.94 7.01
C GLY A 867 0.20 23.78 7.26
N ALA A 868 -0.38 24.56 8.17
CA ALA A 868 -1.82 24.58 8.43
C ALA A 868 -2.62 25.11 7.23
N GLU A 869 -2.10 26.13 6.54
CA GLU A 869 -2.67 26.64 5.29
C GLU A 869 -2.68 25.55 4.21
N MET A 870 -1.54 24.89 3.96
CA MET A 870 -1.42 23.80 2.99
C MET A 870 -2.38 22.65 3.32
N ALA A 871 -2.49 22.26 4.59
CA ALA A 871 -3.45 21.26 5.03
C ALA A 871 -4.88 21.67 4.68
N THR A 872 -5.26 22.93 4.92
CA THR A 872 -6.58 23.47 4.60
C THR A 872 -6.83 23.49 3.09
N GLN A 873 -5.82 23.84 2.27
CA GLN A 873 -5.93 23.80 0.81
C GLN A 873 -6.18 22.37 0.31
N LEU A 874 -5.45 21.39 0.85
CA LEU A 874 -5.64 19.98 0.50
C LEU A 874 -7.02 19.47 0.93
N GLU A 875 -7.45 19.76 2.17
CA GLU A 875 -8.80 19.43 2.64
C GLU A 875 -9.89 20.03 1.74
N THR A 876 -9.69 21.26 1.29
CA THR A 876 -10.63 21.98 0.41
C THR A 876 -10.69 21.32 -0.97
N ALA A 877 -9.53 21.00 -1.56
CA ALA A 877 -9.46 20.36 -2.86
C ALA A 877 -10.10 18.95 -2.85
N GLU A 878 -9.96 18.25 -1.72
CA GLU A 878 -10.55 16.93 -1.55
C GLU A 878 -12.05 16.94 -1.22
N ALA A 879 -12.63 18.06 -0.76
CA ALA A 879 -14.00 18.11 -0.25
C ALA A 879 -15.06 17.61 -1.26
N GLY A 880 -14.74 17.63 -2.57
CA GLY A 880 -15.59 17.09 -3.64
C GLY A 880 -15.37 15.61 -4.01
N ILE A 881 -14.53 14.87 -3.28
CA ILE A 881 -14.20 13.46 -3.58
C ILE A 881 -14.94 12.53 -2.59
N PRO A 882 -15.89 11.69 -3.05
CA PRO A 882 -16.84 10.97 -2.18
C PRO A 882 -16.24 9.85 -1.31
N ASP A 883 -15.10 9.28 -1.70
CA ASP A 883 -14.54 8.06 -1.08
C ASP A 883 -13.33 8.30 -0.14
N VAL A 884 -12.90 9.55 0.04
CA VAL A 884 -11.63 9.88 0.74
C VAL A 884 -11.79 9.92 2.26
N GLY A 885 -13.00 9.85 2.81
CA GLY A 885 -13.24 10.01 4.25
C GLY A 885 -12.39 9.10 5.16
N ARG A 886 -12.13 7.84 4.73
CA ARG A 886 -11.27 6.90 5.48
C ARG A 886 -9.77 7.17 5.33
N GLN A 887 -9.35 7.78 4.23
CA GLN A 887 -7.97 8.17 3.99
C GLN A 887 -7.66 9.49 4.72
N ARG A 888 -8.61 10.44 4.71
CA ARG A 888 -8.57 11.71 5.47
C ARG A 888 -8.28 11.51 6.95
N GLY A 889 -8.87 10.50 7.59
CA GLY A 889 -8.60 10.18 8.99
C GLY A 889 -7.14 9.80 9.25
N ARG A 890 -6.56 8.93 8.41
CA ARG A 890 -5.16 8.49 8.52
C ARG A 890 -4.17 9.64 8.30
N GLU A 891 -4.44 10.47 7.30
CA GLU A 891 -3.57 11.58 6.92
C GLU A 891 -3.56 12.69 7.98
N ARG A 892 -4.73 12.99 8.57
CA ARG A 892 -4.87 13.94 9.69
C ARG A 892 -4.11 13.49 10.95
N THR A 893 -4.14 12.20 11.31
CA THR A 893 -3.31 11.70 12.41
C THR A 893 -1.83 11.95 12.12
N GLY A 894 -1.37 11.71 10.89
CA GLY A 894 0.01 12.02 10.49
C GLY A 894 0.39 13.50 10.62
N TRP A 895 -0.54 14.43 10.38
CA TRP A 895 -0.33 15.87 10.59
C TRP A 895 -0.27 16.24 12.08
N ILE A 896 -1.20 15.70 12.88
CA ILE A 896 -1.22 15.88 14.35
C ILE A 896 0.08 15.38 14.96
N THR A 897 0.50 14.16 14.60
CA THR A 897 1.76 13.56 15.05
C THR A 897 2.97 14.43 14.67
N ALA A 898 2.99 15.02 13.47
CA ALA A 898 4.08 15.91 13.05
C ALA A 898 4.13 17.21 13.88
N LEU A 899 2.98 17.82 14.15
CA LEU A 899 2.88 19.04 14.98
C LEU A 899 3.29 18.78 16.43
N VAL A 900 2.76 17.73 17.05
CA VAL A 900 3.05 17.45 18.47
C VAL A 900 4.49 17.00 18.66
N ALA A 901 5.05 16.24 17.73
CA ALA A 901 6.49 15.95 17.75
C ALA A 901 7.34 17.22 17.64
N ASN A 902 6.90 18.23 16.87
CA ASN A 902 7.59 19.52 16.76
C ASN A 902 7.46 20.33 18.06
N GLU A 903 6.26 20.41 18.65
CA GLU A 903 6.04 21.07 19.96
C GLU A 903 6.87 20.42 21.07
N ALA A 904 6.85 19.08 21.17
CA ALA A 904 7.58 18.34 22.18
C ALA A 904 9.10 18.49 22.04
N ALA A 905 9.59 18.66 20.80
CA ALA A 905 10.99 18.98 20.54
C ALA A 905 11.35 20.43 20.94
N GLN A 906 10.46 21.40 20.68
CA GLN A 906 10.68 22.80 21.04
C GLN A 906 10.60 23.05 22.56
N ALA A 907 9.66 22.41 23.26
CA ALA A 907 9.43 22.60 24.70
C ALA A 907 10.57 22.11 25.61
N ARG A 908 11.46 21.22 25.12
CA ARG A 908 12.59 20.71 25.92
C ARG A 908 13.79 21.65 26.00
N GLY A 909 13.74 22.81 25.33
CA GLY A 909 14.51 24.01 25.66
C GLY A 909 16.04 23.98 25.53
N ASP A 910 16.69 22.83 25.41
CA ASP A 910 18.15 22.79 25.40
C ASP A 910 18.69 21.52 24.76
N LEU A 911 19.91 21.64 24.27
CA LEU A 911 20.48 20.84 23.23
C LEU A 911 21.48 19.80 23.81
N GLU A 912 21.24 19.26 25.02
CA GLU A 912 21.52 17.82 25.20
C GLU A 912 20.64 17.01 24.22
N ALA A 913 19.48 17.58 23.86
CA ALA A 913 18.39 16.99 23.08
C ALA A 913 18.47 17.17 21.54
N ARG A 914 19.64 17.48 20.95
CA ARG A 914 19.89 17.22 19.50
C ARG A 914 19.88 15.71 19.17
N TYR A 915 19.71 14.85 20.18
CA TYR A 915 19.72 13.39 20.16
C TYR A 915 18.33 12.74 20.11
#